data_AF-A0A380TCD9-F1
#
_entry.id   AF-A0A380TCD9-F1
#
_cell.length_a   1.000
_cell.length_b   1.000
_cell.length_c   1.000
_cell.angle_alpha   90.00
_cell.angle_beta   90.00
_cell.angle_gamma   90.00
#
_symmetry.space_group_name_H-M   'P 1'
#
loop_
_entity.id
_entity.type
_entity.pdbx_description
1 polymer ?
#
loop_
_entity_poly.entity_id
_entity_poly.type
_entity_poly.pdbx_seq_one_letter_code
_entity_poly.pdbx_strand_id
1 'polypeptide(L)'
;MSDDEQVRSALRDIVDYERQIGQLLNKINTYSATIDGQNKHIQELEKKCAKLYDGDLFSFFIRNAEQQQRQIDRVNELLVRLLSSKESETASPHAEKAEKTAKAEAGKAPAAEKKPEAAPKVINVTKELPKPAKAAVALDQAAARLDEAAKAIGKAAAETKPTKVEQCLRTINVDITEVTQFHASRASIEKIVDADTKAAGVLRVRDTKGHGLHGVTIPAGSVSASALRSVTLVLKDDGARYVRVRVRQKGSGSNNAVCSVDLRDGSVCNVASTRDGASGDAQVRRLANRWFEIAFSAPLQPSAESVELQIITLPKFNANSSLKAGVPGKGFLIRSVSLATADEPIATAKEKPIVAKQARATAKAVVATTKAQREEERRQQNRKAYLESGAYDRIAALAGLHAGRRAFIIGNGPSINGQDLTLLQNEITFVTNWFVNHPRFTEINPAYYCVSSHEMFGGWNSPAPSANPDWLKAMTALAGRSHKIFSFRFKDYIDISRIFPAGECDYLLFDRPKQLVDARGDINLDLSQPMDDGYTGIITFCLPLALHLGIREIYLVGCDCDYGLATPDAPKKYFYDYSRHTTSTTKYDSLKRIWADDGPIFQAYQVVAERFAATGARIVNCTAGGRLEVFPRARYETVVGRNAIAA
;
A
#
# COMPACT_ATOMS: atom_id res chain seq x y z
N MET A 1 6.69 -0.93 -71.31
CA MET A 1 6.61 -2.32 -70.80
C MET A 1 7.97 -2.67 -70.25
N SER A 2 8.15 -2.53 -68.94
CA SER A 2 9.11 -3.34 -68.17
C SER A 2 8.45 -3.57 -66.82
N ASP A 3 8.44 -4.83 -66.44
CA ASP A 3 7.65 -5.44 -65.39
C ASP A 3 7.97 -4.88 -64.01
N ASP A 4 6.94 -4.35 -63.35
CA ASP A 4 6.95 -4.20 -61.90
C ASP A 4 6.19 -5.38 -61.28
N GLU A 5 6.65 -6.59 -61.65
CA GLU A 5 6.12 -7.86 -61.16
C GLU A 5 6.24 -7.95 -59.63
N GLN A 6 7.23 -7.26 -59.04
CA GLN A 6 7.36 -7.09 -57.59
C GLN A 6 6.22 -6.27 -56.98
N VAL A 7 5.81 -5.16 -57.60
CA VAL A 7 4.68 -4.35 -57.09
C VAL A 7 3.37 -5.13 -57.23
N ARG A 8 3.18 -5.86 -58.32
CA ARG A 8 2.00 -6.74 -58.48
C ARG A 8 2.03 -7.94 -57.53
N SER A 9 3.21 -8.44 -57.14
CA SER A 9 3.35 -9.47 -56.11
C SER A 9 2.98 -8.89 -54.74
N ALA A 10 3.56 -7.76 -54.35
CA ALA A 10 3.29 -7.12 -53.06
C ALA A 10 1.82 -6.73 -52.89
N LEU A 11 1.15 -6.25 -53.95
CA LEU A 11 -0.29 -5.97 -53.92
C LEU A 11 -1.14 -7.24 -53.78
N ARG A 12 -0.71 -8.37 -54.38
CA ARG A 12 -1.38 -9.67 -54.17
C ARG A 12 -1.20 -10.17 -52.74
N ASP A 13 0.01 -10.02 -52.19
CA ASP A 13 0.32 -10.40 -50.81
C ASP A 13 -0.50 -9.57 -49.80
N ILE A 14 -0.63 -8.25 -50.02
CA ILE A 14 -1.47 -7.38 -49.16
C ILE A 14 -2.93 -7.81 -49.19
N VAL A 15 -3.48 -8.09 -50.38
CA VAL A 15 -4.88 -8.55 -50.53
C VAL A 15 -5.08 -9.92 -49.85
N ASP A 16 -4.10 -10.81 -49.93
CA ASP A 16 -4.16 -12.10 -49.23
C ASP A 16 -4.01 -11.95 -47.71
N TYR A 17 -3.20 -11.01 -47.23
CA TYR A 17 -3.11 -10.68 -45.80
C TYR A 17 -4.42 -10.08 -45.26
N GLU A 18 -5.05 -9.15 -45.98
CA GLU A 18 -6.35 -8.59 -45.61
C GLU A 18 -7.44 -9.68 -45.57
N ARG A 19 -7.40 -10.60 -46.52
CA ARG A 19 -8.30 -11.77 -46.54
C ARG A 19 -8.07 -12.69 -45.35
N GLN A 20 -6.82 -12.96 -44.97
CA GLN A 20 -6.47 -13.77 -43.81
C GLN A 20 -6.89 -13.08 -42.50
N ILE A 21 -6.71 -11.77 -42.38
CA ILE A 21 -7.16 -10.97 -41.23
C ILE A 21 -8.69 -11.01 -41.12
N GLY A 22 -9.42 -10.84 -42.23
CA GLY A 22 -10.88 -10.95 -42.26
C GLY A 22 -11.38 -12.34 -41.82
N GLN A 23 -10.70 -13.42 -42.23
CA GLN A 23 -11.02 -14.78 -41.78
C GLN A 23 -10.74 -14.99 -40.29
N LEU A 24 -9.66 -14.41 -39.75
CA LEU A 24 -9.34 -14.44 -38.33
C LEU A 24 -10.35 -13.63 -37.50
N LEU A 25 -10.75 -12.45 -37.96
CA LEU A 25 -11.77 -11.63 -37.30
C LEU A 25 -13.13 -12.33 -37.28
N ASN A 26 -13.52 -13.02 -38.37
CA ASN A 26 -14.73 -13.83 -38.37
C ASN A 26 -14.65 -15.01 -37.40
N LYS A 27 -13.49 -15.68 -37.29
CA LYS A 27 -13.28 -16.73 -36.28
C LYS A 27 -13.38 -16.17 -34.86
N ILE A 28 -12.76 -15.02 -34.59
CA ILE A 28 -12.82 -14.34 -33.29
C ILE A 28 -14.27 -13.96 -32.94
N ASN A 29 -15.03 -13.41 -33.89
CA ASN A 29 -16.44 -13.07 -33.68
C ASN A 29 -17.30 -14.32 -33.44
N THR A 30 -17.01 -15.43 -34.11
CA THR A 30 -17.70 -16.71 -33.89
C THR A 30 -17.38 -17.30 -32.52
N TYR A 31 -16.12 -17.20 -32.07
CA TYR A 31 -15.73 -17.59 -30.71
C TYR A 31 -16.34 -16.69 -29.65
N SER A 32 -16.40 -15.37 -29.89
CA SER A 32 -17.04 -14.41 -28.99
C SER A 32 -18.54 -14.70 -28.84
N ALA A 33 -19.25 -14.96 -29.94
CA ALA A 33 -20.66 -15.35 -29.91
C ALA A 33 -20.89 -16.70 -29.19
N THR A 34 -19.95 -17.64 -29.31
CA THR A 34 -19.98 -18.92 -28.59
C THR A 34 -19.78 -18.71 -27.08
N ILE A 35 -18.85 -17.82 -26.70
CA ILE A 35 -18.58 -17.44 -25.31
C ILE A 35 -19.78 -16.70 -24.72
N ASP A 36 -20.41 -15.78 -25.46
CA ASP A 36 -21.62 -15.08 -25.02
C ASP A 36 -22.79 -16.04 -24.84
N GLY A 37 -22.95 -17.03 -25.73
CA GLY A 37 -23.91 -18.11 -25.58
C GLY A 37 -23.67 -18.97 -24.34
N GLN A 38 -22.40 -19.31 -24.06
CA GLN A 38 -22.01 -20.04 -22.85
C GLN A 38 -22.22 -19.23 -21.57
N ASN A 39 -21.90 -17.93 -21.57
CA ASN A 39 -22.13 -17.04 -20.44
C ASN A 39 -23.62 -16.86 -20.13
N LYS A 40 -24.47 -16.79 -21.17
CA LYS A 40 -25.92 -16.73 -21.00
C LYS A 40 -26.47 -18.03 -20.43
N HIS A 41 -25.94 -19.18 -20.86
CA HIS A 41 -26.27 -20.49 -20.31
C HIS A 41 -25.80 -20.63 -18.84
N ILE A 42 -24.63 -20.10 -18.49
CA ILE A 42 -24.11 -20.04 -17.12
C ILE A 42 -25.02 -19.19 -16.24
N GLN A 43 -25.44 -18.01 -16.69
CA GLN A 43 -26.36 -17.15 -15.93
C GLN A 43 -27.75 -17.79 -15.73
N GLU A 44 -28.24 -18.56 -16.70
CA GLU A 44 -29.46 -19.34 -16.55
C GLU A 44 -29.29 -20.50 -15.56
N LEU A 45 -28.12 -21.16 -15.58
CA LEU A 45 -27.77 -22.19 -14.60
C LEU A 45 -27.64 -21.57 -13.20
N GLU A 46 -26.99 -20.41 -13.04
CA GLU A 46 -26.87 -19.68 -11.78
C GLU A 46 -28.25 -19.30 -11.22
N LYS A 47 -29.18 -18.82 -12.07
CA LYS A 47 -30.58 -18.56 -11.68
C LYS A 47 -31.34 -19.83 -11.28
N LYS A 48 -31.07 -20.97 -11.92
CA LYS A 48 -31.66 -22.28 -11.55
C LYS A 48 -31.02 -22.82 -10.26
N CYS A 49 -29.72 -22.60 -10.04
CA CYS A 49 -28.97 -23.03 -8.86
C CYS A 49 -29.32 -22.20 -7.61
N ALA A 50 -29.59 -20.90 -7.77
CA ALA A 50 -30.05 -20.04 -6.68
C ALA A 50 -31.39 -20.50 -6.06
N LYS A 51 -32.15 -21.36 -6.75
CA LYS A 51 -33.40 -21.96 -6.26
C LYS A 51 -33.21 -23.32 -5.59
N LEU A 52 -32.03 -23.94 -5.68
CA LEU A 52 -31.75 -25.29 -5.18
C LEU A 52 -30.46 -25.25 -4.36
N TYR A 53 -30.55 -24.78 -3.12
CA TYR A 53 -29.43 -24.75 -2.18
C TYR A 53 -29.27 -26.13 -1.51
N ASP A 54 -28.34 -26.96 -2.02
CA ASP A 54 -27.61 -27.96 -1.23
C ASP A 54 -26.22 -28.27 -1.85
N GLY A 55 -25.25 -28.59 -0.99
CA GLY A 55 -23.79 -28.36 -1.19
C GLY A 55 -23.04 -29.14 -2.29
N ASP A 56 -23.65 -30.09 -2.99
CA ASP A 56 -22.93 -30.96 -3.94
C ASP A 56 -22.66 -30.33 -5.31
N LEU A 57 -23.38 -29.27 -5.68
CA LEU A 57 -23.25 -28.64 -7.00
C LEU A 57 -21.98 -27.78 -7.13
N PHE A 58 -21.46 -27.22 -6.02
CA PHE A 58 -20.23 -26.42 -6.02
C PHE A 58 -19.02 -27.23 -6.48
N SER A 59 -18.97 -28.50 -6.07
CA SER A 59 -17.94 -29.47 -6.48
C SER A 59 -18.07 -29.89 -7.95
N PHE A 60 -19.24 -29.75 -8.56
CA PHE A 60 -19.46 -29.96 -9.99
C PHE A 60 -18.98 -28.74 -10.80
N PHE A 61 -19.26 -27.52 -10.33
CA PHE A 61 -18.81 -26.29 -11.00
C PHE A 61 -17.29 -26.10 -11.00
N ILE A 62 -16.60 -26.43 -9.90
CA ILE A 62 -15.12 -26.41 -9.88
C ILE A 62 -14.55 -27.37 -10.92
N ARG A 63 -15.07 -28.61 -10.98
CA ARG A 63 -14.61 -29.61 -11.94
C ARG A 63 -14.87 -29.20 -13.39
N ASN A 64 -15.98 -28.53 -13.67
CA ASN A 64 -16.32 -28.07 -15.01
C ASN A 64 -15.48 -26.83 -15.42
N ALA A 65 -15.22 -25.91 -14.48
CA ALA A 65 -14.32 -24.77 -14.70
C ALA A 65 -12.87 -25.23 -14.97
N GLU A 66 -12.37 -26.23 -14.22
CA GLU A 66 -11.07 -26.86 -14.48
C GLU A 66 -11.03 -27.58 -15.84
N GLN A 67 -12.14 -28.16 -16.29
CA GLN A 67 -12.24 -28.77 -17.61
C GLN A 67 -12.22 -27.73 -18.73
N GLN A 68 -12.89 -26.58 -18.56
CA GLN A 68 -12.84 -25.48 -19.53
C GLN A 68 -11.47 -24.81 -19.57
N GLN A 69 -10.80 -24.62 -18.43
CA GLN A 69 -9.43 -24.10 -18.40
C GLN A 69 -8.46 -25.01 -19.17
N ARG A 70 -8.59 -26.34 -19.00
CA ARG A 70 -7.78 -27.32 -19.76
C ARG A 70 -8.04 -27.26 -21.28
N GLN A 71 -9.26 -26.94 -21.70
CA GLN A 71 -9.56 -26.75 -23.12
C GLN A 71 -8.95 -25.46 -23.67
N ILE A 72 -8.97 -24.38 -22.89
CA ILE A 72 -8.33 -23.10 -23.23
C ILE A 72 -6.81 -23.27 -23.34
N ASP A 73 -6.18 -23.97 -22.39
CA ASP A 73 -4.74 -24.22 -22.41
C ASP A 73 -4.34 -25.05 -23.64
N ARG A 74 -5.18 -26.02 -24.04
CA ARG A 74 -4.95 -26.84 -25.24
C ARG A 74 -5.11 -26.05 -26.54
N VAL A 75 -6.03 -25.08 -26.58
CA VAL A 75 -6.17 -24.13 -27.70
C VAL A 75 -4.95 -23.21 -27.77
N ASN A 76 -4.46 -22.72 -26.63
CA ASN A 76 -3.24 -21.90 -26.56
C ASN A 76 -2.00 -22.68 -27.00
N GLU A 77 -1.88 -23.96 -26.62
CA GLU A 77 -0.77 -24.81 -27.05
C GLU A 77 -0.80 -25.07 -28.58
N LEU A 78 -2.00 -25.27 -29.15
CA LEU A 78 -2.19 -25.35 -30.60
C LEU A 78 -1.86 -24.03 -31.30
N LEU A 79 -2.21 -22.88 -30.71
CA LEU A 79 -1.89 -21.55 -31.22
C LEU A 79 -0.38 -21.31 -31.25
N VAL A 80 0.32 -21.70 -30.19
CA VAL A 80 1.78 -21.61 -30.11
C VAL A 80 2.42 -22.49 -31.18
N ARG A 81 1.98 -23.74 -31.35
CA ARG A 81 2.51 -24.63 -32.42
C ARG A 81 2.26 -24.09 -33.83
N LEU A 82 1.10 -23.47 -34.08
CA LEU A 82 0.78 -22.81 -35.35
C LEU A 82 1.64 -21.59 -35.64
N LEU A 83 2.02 -20.86 -34.58
CA LEU A 83 2.94 -19.72 -34.68
C LEU A 83 4.39 -20.21 -34.86
N SER A 84 4.78 -21.31 -34.22
CA SER A 84 6.10 -21.94 -34.41
C SER A 84 6.27 -22.62 -35.77
N SER A 85 5.20 -23.15 -36.37
CA SER A 85 5.26 -23.77 -37.71
C SER A 85 5.38 -22.75 -38.84
N LYS A 86 5.07 -21.46 -38.59
CA LYS A 86 5.29 -20.37 -39.56
C LYS A 86 6.75 -19.88 -39.60
N GLU A 87 7.55 -20.16 -38.57
CA GLU A 87 8.98 -19.83 -38.56
C GLU A 87 9.87 -20.90 -39.22
N SER A 88 9.34 -22.10 -39.51
CA SER A 88 10.10 -23.20 -40.14
C SER A 88 9.94 -23.35 -41.66
N GLU A 89 9.18 -22.49 -42.34
CA GLU A 89 9.03 -22.54 -43.82
C GLU A 89 9.97 -21.60 -44.59
N THR A 90 10.93 -20.94 -43.94
CA THR A 90 11.97 -20.16 -44.63
C THR A 90 13.38 -20.74 -44.43
N ALA A 91 13.55 -22.02 -44.74
CA ALA A 91 14.89 -22.58 -44.97
C ALA A 91 14.85 -23.82 -45.89
N SER A 92 15.07 -23.61 -47.18
CA SER A 92 15.77 -24.61 -48.00
C SER A 92 16.41 -24.02 -49.27
N PRO A 93 17.46 -24.67 -49.80
CA PRO A 93 18.64 -24.02 -50.36
C PRO A 93 18.71 -24.13 -51.88
N HIS A 94 19.41 -23.21 -52.54
CA HIS A 94 20.31 -23.59 -53.64
C HIS A 94 21.39 -22.53 -53.85
N ALA A 95 22.63 -23.04 -53.87
CA ALA A 95 23.87 -22.32 -54.02
C ALA A 95 24.29 -22.20 -55.49
N GLU A 96 25.28 -21.31 -55.70
CA GLU A 96 26.30 -21.30 -56.76
C GLU A 96 25.91 -20.95 -58.21
N LYS A 97 26.44 -19.82 -58.70
CA LYS A 97 27.60 -19.81 -59.63
C LYS A 97 27.96 -18.38 -60.06
N ALA A 98 29.28 -18.11 -60.06
CA ALA A 98 30.09 -17.37 -61.06
C ALA A 98 29.65 -15.94 -61.47
N GLU A 99 30.49 -14.95 -61.78
CA GLU A 99 31.88 -14.90 -62.21
C GLU A 99 32.34 -13.42 -62.24
N LYS A 100 33.60 -13.18 -61.84
CA LYS A 100 34.61 -12.27 -62.45
C LYS A 100 34.35 -10.78 -62.80
N THR A 101 35.36 -9.99 -62.37
CA THR A 101 36.03 -8.81 -63.01
C THR A 101 35.23 -7.50 -63.13
N ALA A 102 35.76 -6.29 -62.95
CA ALA A 102 37.12 -5.73 -63.01
C ALA A 102 37.24 -4.54 -62.02
N LYS A 103 38.32 -4.38 -61.25
CA LYS A 103 39.55 -3.58 -61.51
C LYS A 103 39.35 -2.19 -62.14
N ALA A 104 39.82 -1.17 -61.42
CA ALA A 104 40.79 -0.12 -61.79
C ALA A 104 40.41 1.23 -61.14
N GLU A 105 41.18 1.70 -60.15
CA GLU A 105 42.13 2.84 -60.27
C GLU A 105 41.47 4.17 -59.85
N ALA A 106 42.10 5.18 -59.25
CA ALA A 106 43.36 5.36 -58.54
C ALA A 106 43.41 6.83 -58.06
N GLY A 107 44.03 7.08 -56.90
CA GLY A 107 44.70 8.34 -56.55
C GLY A 107 43.83 9.43 -55.90
N LYS A 108 44.35 10.33 -55.08
CA LYS A 108 45.66 10.57 -54.45
C LYS A 108 45.40 11.67 -53.39
N ALA A 109 46.13 11.64 -52.28
CA ALA A 109 46.13 12.65 -51.18
C ALA A 109 46.89 13.94 -51.57
N PRO A 110 47.26 14.92 -50.68
CA PRO A 110 46.86 15.27 -49.30
C PRO A 110 46.76 16.82 -48.98
N ALA A 111 46.37 17.15 -47.72
CA ALA A 111 46.82 18.23 -46.81
C ALA A 111 46.82 19.74 -47.18
N ALA A 112 46.28 20.60 -46.28
CA ALA A 112 47.02 21.56 -45.42
C ALA A 112 46.14 22.70 -44.83
N GLU A 113 46.64 23.29 -43.75
CA GLU A 113 46.02 24.09 -42.68
C GLU A 113 45.56 25.53 -43.02
N LYS A 114 44.59 26.07 -42.25
CA LYS A 114 44.72 27.29 -41.39
C LYS A 114 43.38 27.73 -40.75
N LYS A 115 43.40 27.95 -39.43
CA LYS A 115 42.48 28.82 -38.62
C LYS A 115 42.86 30.31 -38.86
N PRO A 116 42.04 31.36 -38.56
CA PRO A 116 41.19 31.48 -37.36
C PRO A 116 39.84 32.24 -37.47
N GLU A 117 39.07 32.13 -36.38
CA GLU A 117 38.16 33.09 -35.73
C GLU A 117 36.81 33.61 -36.28
N ALA A 118 35.87 33.58 -35.33
CA ALA A 118 34.68 34.41 -35.08
C ALA A 118 33.37 34.14 -35.86
N ALA A 119 32.37 33.72 -35.06
CA ALA A 119 30.99 33.32 -35.33
C ALA A 119 30.06 34.50 -35.73
N PRO A 120 28.75 34.30 -36.03
CA PRO A 120 27.96 33.06 -36.05
C PRO A 120 27.18 32.84 -37.36
N LYS A 121 27.09 31.59 -37.83
CA LYS A 121 26.09 31.18 -38.83
C LYS A 121 25.27 30.01 -38.31
N VAL A 122 23.96 30.29 -38.24
CA VAL A 122 22.81 29.39 -38.33
C VAL A 122 23.18 27.92 -38.52
N ILE A 123 22.98 27.11 -37.48
CA ILE A 123 22.99 25.65 -37.61
C ILE A 123 21.54 25.17 -37.55
N ASN A 124 21.03 24.79 -38.72
CA ASN A 124 19.96 23.82 -38.84
C ASN A 124 20.45 22.50 -38.25
N VAL A 125 19.79 22.01 -37.19
CA VAL A 125 19.98 20.63 -36.72
C VAL A 125 18.77 19.81 -37.16
N THR A 126 18.84 19.30 -38.39
CA THR A 126 18.31 17.96 -38.69
C THR A 126 19.20 16.96 -37.96
N LYS A 127 18.77 16.48 -36.80
CA LYS A 127 19.37 15.28 -36.20
C LYS A 127 18.60 14.06 -36.68
N GLU A 128 19.17 13.40 -37.68
CA GLU A 128 18.90 11.99 -37.97
C GLU A 128 19.05 11.19 -36.66
N LEU A 129 18.07 10.33 -36.39
CA LEU A 129 18.15 9.29 -35.37
C LEU A 129 19.39 8.41 -35.64
N PRO A 130 20.24 8.11 -34.64
CA PRO A 130 21.39 7.26 -34.85
C PRO A 130 20.93 5.86 -35.25
N LYS A 131 21.49 5.34 -36.36
CA LYS A 131 21.26 3.97 -36.82
C LYS A 131 21.49 2.97 -35.66
N PRO A 132 20.65 1.92 -35.53
CA PRO A 132 20.52 1.06 -34.34
C PRO A 132 21.82 0.42 -33.84
N ALA A 133 22.83 0.28 -34.69
CA ALA A 133 24.13 -0.28 -34.32
C ALA A 133 24.98 0.63 -33.39
N LYS A 134 24.80 1.97 -33.42
CA LYS A 134 25.57 2.88 -32.53
C LYS A 134 24.92 3.10 -31.15
N ALA A 135 23.61 2.87 -31.03
CA ALA A 135 22.89 2.94 -29.76
C ALA A 135 23.21 1.74 -28.85
N ALA A 136 23.36 0.54 -29.42
CA ALA A 136 23.77 -0.65 -28.69
C ALA A 136 25.17 -0.51 -28.06
N VAL A 137 26.14 0.00 -28.84
CA VAL A 137 27.52 0.23 -28.34
C VAL A 137 27.56 1.29 -27.24
N ALA A 138 26.72 2.34 -27.33
CA ALA A 138 26.62 3.35 -26.29
C ALA A 138 25.96 2.82 -25.00
N LEU A 139 24.98 1.91 -25.13
CA LEU A 139 24.37 1.22 -23.99
C LEU A 139 25.34 0.25 -23.31
N ASP A 140 26.12 -0.50 -24.08
CA ASP A 140 27.12 -1.43 -23.53
C ASP A 140 28.25 -0.68 -22.82
N GLN A 141 28.68 0.46 -23.36
CA GLN A 141 29.66 1.33 -22.70
C GLN A 141 29.11 2.01 -21.44
N ALA A 142 27.82 2.34 -21.40
CA ALA A 142 27.16 2.86 -20.21
C ALA A 142 26.99 1.78 -19.14
N ALA A 143 26.64 0.55 -19.53
CA ALA A 143 26.55 -0.60 -18.65
C ALA A 143 27.92 -0.95 -18.04
N ALA A 144 28.99 -0.92 -18.85
CA ALA A 144 30.35 -1.15 -18.37
C ALA A 144 30.81 -0.08 -17.36
N ARG A 145 30.47 1.19 -17.60
CA ARG A 145 30.77 2.30 -16.65
C ARG A 145 29.98 2.19 -15.35
N LEU A 146 28.73 1.74 -15.41
CA LEU A 146 27.91 1.45 -14.23
C LEU A 146 28.47 0.28 -13.42
N ASP A 147 29.01 -0.73 -14.09
CA ASP A 147 29.60 -1.91 -13.45
C ASP A 147 30.96 -1.58 -12.79
N GLU A 148 31.76 -0.71 -13.42
CA GLU A 148 32.97 -0.13 -12.81
C GLU A 148 32.65 0.78 -11.62
N ALA A 149 31.61 1.63 -11.73
CA ALA A 149 31.15 2.46 -10.62
C ALA A 149 30.62 1.61 -9.45
N ALA A 150 29.90 0.53 -9.73
CA ALA A 150 29.43 -0.41 -8.72
C ALA A 150 30.58 -1.14 -8.02
N LYS A 151 31.63 -1.52 -8.76
CA LYS A 151 32.85 -2.11 -8.20
C LYS A 151 33.65 -1.11 -7.36
N ALA A 152 33.73 0.15 -7.78
CA ALA A 152 34.37 1.22 -7.03
C ALA A 152 33.61 1.55 -5.73
N ILE A 153 32.28 1.58 -5.77
CA ILE A 153 31.41 1.75 -4.58
C ILE A 153 31.55 0.54 -3.64
N GLY A 154 31.60 -0.68 -4.18
CA GLY A 154 31.82 -1.90 -3.40
C GLY A 154 33.19 -1.92 -2.69
N LYS A 155 34.23 -1.39 -3.35
CA LYS A 155 35.57 -1.26 -2.76
C LYS A 155 35.64 -0.15 -1.72
N ALA A 156 35.00 1.01 -1.96
CA ALA A 156 34.88 2.09 -0.99
C ALA A 156 34.08 1.67 0.25
N ALA A 157 33.03 0.84 0.08
CA ALA A 157 32.26 0.27 1.17
C ALA A 157 33.04 -0.78 1.99
N ALA A 158 34.01 -1.46 1.37
CA ALA A 158 34.90 -2.41 2.06
C ALA A 158 36.02 -1.72 2.87
N GLU A 159 36.38 -0.48 2.53
CA GLU A 159 37.45 0.28 3.18
C GLU A 159 36.96 1.12 4.37
N THR A 160 35.66 1.40 4.49
CA THR A 160 35.05 1.94 5.71
C THR A 160 34.60 0.84 6.66
N LYS A 161 35.46 0.40 7.58
CA LYS A 161 35.05 -0.42 8.73
C LYS A 161 34.36 0.46 9.79
N PRO A 162 33.04 0.33 10.05
CA PRO A 162 32.51 0.72 11.34
C PRO A 162 33.02 -0.26 12.40
N THR A 163 33.56 0.27 13.49
CA THR A 163 33.96 -0.49 14.68
C THR A 163 32.72 -1.17 15.28
N LYS A 164 32.38 -2.37 14.82
CA LYS A 164 31.46 -3.27 15.52
C LYS A 164 32.21 -3.84 16.72
N VAL A 165 31.91 -3.31 17.90
CA VAL A 165 32.00 -4.12 19.12
C VAL A 165 30.87 -5.14 19.01
N GLU A 166 31.19 -6.40 18.71
CA GLU A 166 30.21 -7.49 18.84
C GLU A 166 29.85 -7.62 20.32
N GLN A 167 28.65 -7.16 20.71
CA GLN A 167 28.09 -7.46 22.02
C GLN A 167 27.55 -8.90 21.98
N CYS A 168 28.14 -9.80 22.77
CA CYS A 168 27.61 -11.15 22.97
C CYS A 168 26.32 -11.07 23.81
N LEU A 169 25.24 -11.66 23.29
CA LEU A 169 23.99 -11.82 24.06
C LEU A 169 24.05 -13.13 24.85
N ARG A 170 23.76 -13.08 26.15
CA ARG A 170 23.59 -14.26 27.01
C ARG A 170 22.11 -14.60 27.19
N THR A 171 21.76 -15.88 27.26
CA THR A 171 20.39 -16.33 27.53
C THR A 171 20.28 -16.90 28.95
N ILE A 172 19.30 -16.40 29.70
CA ILE A 172 19.02 -16.81 31.09
C ILE A 172 17.66 -17.47 31.10
N ASN A 173 17.58 -18.71 31.58
CA ASN A 173 16.30 -19.37 31.80
C ASN A 173 15.74 -18.93 33.15
N VAL A 174 14.51 -18.43 33.14
CA VAL A 174 13.80 -18.04 34.35
C VAL A 174 13.21 -19.29 34.98
N ASP A 175 13.44 -19.48 36.29
CA ASP A 175 12.75 -20.52 37.03
C ASP A 175 11.28 -20.13 37.18
N ILE A 176 10.45 -20.69 36.30
CA ILE A 176 9.02 -20.41 36.28
C ILE A 176 8.31 -20.95 37.54
N THR A 177 8.94 -21.82 38.33
CA THR A 177 8.33 -22.43 39.52
C THR A 177 8.26 -21.48 40.74
N GLU A 178 8.99 -20.36 40.69
CA GLU A 178 8.97 -19.29 41.70
C GLU A 178 7.90 -18.21 41.41
N VAL A 179 6.67 -18.58 41.04
CA VAL A 179 5.59 -17.58 40.90
C VAL A 179 5.23 -17.02 42.28
N THR A 180 5.60 -15.75 42.54
CA THR A 180 5.53 -15.15 43.88
C THR A 180 4.31 -14.25 44.12
N GLN A 181 3.63 -13.76 43.07
CA GLN A 181 2.47 -12.85 43.22
C GLN A 181 1.34 -13.12 42.21
N PHE A 182 0.11 -13.20 42.75
CA PHE A 182 -1.14 -13.29 41.98
C PHE A 182 -1.88 -11.96 42.05
N HIS A 183 -2.29 -11.43 40.90
CA HIS A 183 -3.08 -10.19 40.84
C HIS A 183 -4.56 -10.55 40.84
N ALA A 184 -5.26 -10.20 41.94
CA ALA A 184 -6.70 -10.41 42.19
C ALA A 184 -7.22 -11.88 42.02
N SER A 185 -7.69 -12.45 43.14
CA SER A 185 -8.24 -13.82 43.34
C SER A 185 -7.19 -14.95 43.44
N ARG A 186 -7.48 -15.96 44.28
CA ARG A 186 -6.57 -17.10 44.53
C ARG A 186 -6.52 -17.99 43.27
N ALA A 187 -5.41 -17.96 42.54
CA ALA A 187 -5.14 -18.90 41.45
C ALA A 187 -4.49 -20.18 41.99
N SER A 188 -4.65 -21.30 41.28
CA SER A 188 -3.82 -22.49 41.47
C SER A 188 -2.73 -22.56 40.42
N ILE A 189 -1.59 -23.09 40.85
CA ILE A 189 -0.50 -23.50 39.97
C ILE A 189 -0.40 -25.02 40.10
N GLU A 190 -0.61 -25.70 38.99
CA GLU A 190 -0.44 -27.15 38.88
C GLU A 190 0.77 -27.44 38.00
N LYS A 191 1.72 -28.24 38.51
CA LYS A 191 2.78 -28.80 37.68
C LYS A 191 2.20 -29.97 36.91
N ILE A 192 2.20 -29.88 35.58
CA ILE A 192 1.72 -30.95 34.72
C ILE A 192 2.86 -31.48 33.84
N VAL A 193 2.66 -32.69 33.33
CA VAL A 193 3.54 -33.29 32.32
C VAL A 193 3.15 -32.73 30.95
N ASP A 194 4.14 -32.24 30.20
CA ASP A 194 3.90 -31.80 28.83
C ASP A 194 3.57 -33.01 27.94
N ALA A 195 2.41 -32.99 27.29
CA ALA A 195 2.00 -34.05 26.37
C ALA A 195 2.97 -34.22 25.19
N ASP A 196 3.71 -33.16 24.84
CA ASP A 196 4.56 -33.11 23.65
C ASP A 196 5.97 -33.63 23.93
N THR A 197 6.53 -33.28 25.09
CA THR A 197 7.90 -33.67 25.46
C THR A 197 7.95 -34.81 26.45
N LYS A 198 6.80 -35.17 27.06
CA LYS A 198 6.70 -36.07 28.21
C LYS A 198 7.58 -35.65 29.40
N ALA A 199 8.08 -34.41 29.39
CA ALA A 199 8.88 -33.86 30.46
C ALA A 199 7.96 -33.22 31.52
N ALA A 200 8.29 -33.43 32.80
CA ALA A 200 7.71 -32.66 33.88
C ALA A 200 8.24 -31.21 33.81
N GLY A 201 7.37 -30.22 34.07
CA GLY A 201 7.82 -28.82 34.16
C GLY A 201 6.90 -27.77 33.53
N VAL A 202 5.75 -28.16 32.98
CA VAL A 202 4.74 -27.19 32.53
C VAL A 202 3.93 -26.72 33.72
N LEU A 203 3.75 -25.41 33.83
CA LEU A 203 2.88 -24.79 34.82
C LEU A 203 1.54 -24.45 34.21
N ARG A 204 0.49 -25.10 34.69
CA ARG A 204 -0.89 -24.71 34.42
C ARG A 204 -1.33 -23.70 35.47
N VAL A 205 -1.73 -22.52 35.03
CA VAL A 205 -2.22 -21.43 35.88
C VAL A 205 -3.71 -21.25 35.61
N ARG A 206 -4.55 -21.37 36.65
CA ARG A 206 -6.00 -21.18 36.54
C ARG A 206 -6.58 -20.49 37.76
N ASP A 207 -7.73 -19.87 37.58
CA ASP A 207 -8.58 -19.43 38.69
C ASP A 207 -9.24 -20.64 39.39
N THR A 208 -9.25 -20.63 40.73
CA THR A 208 -9.90 -21.68 41.54
C THR A 208 -11.16 -21.23 42.26
N LYS A 209 -11.50 -19.94 42.23
CA LYS A 209 -12.59 -19.36 43.03
C LYS A 209 -13.71 -18.74 42.20
N GLY A 210 -13.64 -18.84 40.88
CA GLY A 210 -14.71 -18.43 39.98
C GLY A 210 -14.76 -16.92 39.73
N HIS A 211 -13.68 -16.20 40.02
CA HIS A 211 -13.58 -14.75 39.81
C HIS A 211 -12.81 -14.37 38.53
N GLY A 212 -12.21 -15.35 37.86
CA GLY A 212 -11.40 -15.16 36.66
C GLY A 212 -9.95 -14.78 36.98
N LEU A 213 -9.01 -15.48 36.34
CA LEU A 213 -7.57 -15.20 36.49
C LEU A 213 -7.24 -13.88 35.78
N HIS A 214 -6.80 -12.86 36.52
CA HIS A 214 -6.36 -11.59 35.91
C HIS A 214 -4.91 -11.63 35.42
N GLY A 215 -4.01 -12.26 36.18
CA GLY A 215 -2.63 -12.47 35.74
C GLY A 215 -1.70 -12.96 36.86
N VAL A 216 -0.48 -13.31 36.46
CA VAL A 216 0.60 -13.76 37.37
C VAL A 216 1.85 -12.90 37.18
N THR A 217 2.65 -12.78 38.23
CA THR A 217 3.99 -12.17 38.16
C THR A 217 5.05 -13.22 38.50
N ILE A 218 6.06 -13.29 37.64
CA ILE A 218 7.21 -14.20 37.72
C ILE A 218 8.46 -13.32 37.89
N PRO A 219 9.19 -13.44 39.01
CA PRO A 219 10.48 -12.78 39.17
C PRO A 219 11.46 -13.20 38.08
N ALA A 220 12.22 -12.26 37.52
CA ALA A 220 13.18 -12.50 36.46
C ALA A 220 14.63 -12.54 36.97
N GLY A 221 14.85 -13.08 38.17
CA GLY A 221 16.17 -13.15 38.81
C GLY A 221 16.84 -11.77 38.99
N SER A 222 18.17 -11.74 38.88
CA SER A 222 19.03 -10.54 39.00
C SER A 222 19.23 -9.78 37.69
N VAL A 223 18.41 -10.03 36.66
CA VAL A 223 18.50 -9.31 35.38
C VAL A 223 18.07 -7.86 35.57
N SER A 224 18.99 -6.92 35.36
CA SER A 224 18.71 -5.48 35.41
C SER A 224 17.93 -5.01 34.18
N ALA A 225 17.17 -3.92 34.32
CA ALA A 225 16.49 -3.30 33.18
C ALA A 225 17.47 -2.84 32.08
N SER A 226 18.68 -2.43 32.46
CA SER A 226 19.76 -2.08 31.52
C SER A 226 20.31 -3.28 30.74
N ALA A 227 20.37 -4.45 31.36
CA ALA A 227 20.92 -5.64 30.74
C ALA A 227 19.91 -6.31 29.78
N LEU A 228 18.60 -6.18 30.03
CA LEU A 228 17.56 -6.86 29.25
C LEU A 228 17.55 -6.42 27.76
N ARG A 229 17.41 -7.40 26.86
CA ARG A 229 17.27 -7.18 25.42
C ARG A 229 16.00 -7.79 24.86
N SER A 230 15.69 -9.02 25.22
CA SER A 230 14.48 -9.70 24.76
C SER A 230 13.98 -10.74 25.75
N VAL A 231 12.73 -11.14 25.58
CA VAL A 231 12.07 -12.20 26.38
C VAL A 231 11.46 -13.21 25.45
N THR A 232 11.66 -14.50 25.76
CA THR A 232 11.06 -15.64 25.07
C THR A 232 10.21 -16.44 26.04
N LEU A 233 8.98 -16.76 25.68
CA LEU A 233 8.06 -17.57 26.48
C LEU A 233 7.43 -18.65 25.63
N VAL A 234 7.11 -19.80 26.21
CA VAL A 234 6.29 -20.82 25.54
C VAL A 234 4.97 -20.98 26.28
N LEU A 235 3.88 -20.54 25.64
CA LEU A 235 2.53 -20.45 26.21
C LEU A 235 1.52 -21.28 25.42
N LYS A 236 0.44 -21.69 26.10
CA LYS A 236 -0.71 -22.37 25.49
C LYS A 236 -2.00 -21.95 26.18
N ASP A 237 -3.09 -21.83 25.41
CA ASP A 237 -4.39 -21.50 25.96
C ASP A 237 -4.91 -22.63 26.87
N ASP A 238 -5.51 -22.25 27.99
CA ASP A 238 -6.34 -23.12 28.83
C ASP A 238 -7.70 -22.45 29.08
N GLY A 239 -8.24 -21.91 27.98
CA GLY A 239 -9.45 -21.09 27.96
C GLY A 239 -9.22 -19.58 28.13
N ALA A 240 -8.04 -19.11 28.57
CA ALA A 240 -7.66 -17.72 28.41
C ALA A 240 -7.04 -17.53 27.02
N ARG A 241 -7.87 -17.08 26.07
CA ARG A 241 -7.48 -16.92 24.67
C ARG A 241 -6.47 -15.79 24.47
N TYR A 242 -6.66 -14.65 25.14
CA TYR A 242 -5.83 -13.47 24.94
C TYR A 242 -4.97 -13.21 26.18
N VAL A 243 -3.67 -13.07 25.98
CA VAL A 243 -2.71 -12.77 27.06
C VAL A 243 -1.85 -11.57 26.69
N ARG A 244 -1.52 -10.74 27.67
CA ARG A 244 -0.47 -9.71 27.60
C ARG A 244 0.69 -10.15 28.45
N VAL A 245 1.83 -10.33 27.80
CA VAL A 245 3.12 -10.43 28.47
C VAL A 245 3.65 -9.02 28.69
N ARG A 246 3.96 -8.67 29.93
CA ARG A 246 4.58 -7.41 30.31
C ARG A 246 5.88 -7.69 31.04
N VAL A 247 6.97 -7.09 30.64
CA VAL A 247 8.22 -7.08 31.40
C VAL A 247 8.38 -5.69 31.97
N ARG A 248 8.65 -5.56 33.26
CA ARG A 248 8.79 -4.26 33.91
C ARG A 248 9.94 -4.24 34.88
N GLN A 249 10.49 -3.05 35.12
CA GLN A 249 11.39 -2.83 36.24
C GLN A 249 10.65 -3.08 37.56
N LYS A 250 11.24 -3.86 38.45
CA LYS A 250 10.71 -4.10 39.79
C LYS A 250 10.56 -2.78 40.55
N GLY A 251 9.42 -2.60 41.21
CA GLY A 251 9.11 -1.37 41.94
C GLY A 251 8.68 -0.16 41.08
N SER A 252 8.71 -0.26 39.75
CA SER A 252 8.24 0.81 38.84
C SER A 252 7.07 0.37 37.97
N GLY A 253 6.01 1.18 37.93
CA GLY A 253 4.89 0.99 37.01
C GLY A 253 5.14 1.56 35.61
N SER A 254 6.06 2.52 35.48
CA SER A 254 6.26 3.34 34.28
C SER A 254 7.38 2.84 33.39
N ASN A 255 8.27 1.96 33.86
CA ASN A 255 9.32 1.37 33.03
C ASN A 255 8.97 -0.08 32.64
N ASN A 256 8.36 -0.26 31.48
CA ASN A 256 7.91 -1.58 31.02
C ASN A 256 7.91 -1.74 29.49
N ALA A 257 7.92 -3.01 29.06
CA ALA A 257 7.67 -3.43 27.69
C ALA A 257 6.54 -4.46 27.68
N VAL A 258 5.70 -4.44 26.65
CA VAL A 258 4.51 -5.29 26.54
C VAL A 258 4.42 -5.97 25.19
N CYS A 259 3.77 -7.12 25.15
CA CYS A 259 3.41 -7.87 23.96
C CYS A 259 2.10 -8.64 24.22
N SER A 260 1.05 -8.41 23.43
CA SER A 260 -0.25 -9.09 23.57
C SER A 260 -0.45 -10.15 22.48
N VAL A 261 -0.88 -11.36 22.84
CA VAL A 261 -0.95 -12.52 21.95
C VAL A 261 -2.33 -13.19 22.02
N ASP A 262 -2.85 -13.61 20.86
CA ASP A 262 -3.97 -14.55 20.75
C ASP A 262 -3.41 -15.98 20.73
N LEU A 263 -3.60 -16.71 21.84
CA LEU A 263 -3.14 -18.10 22.00
C LEU A 263 -3.97 -19.11 21.19
N ARG A 264 -4.88 -18.67 20.32
CA ARG A 264 -5.57 -19.54 19.35
C ARG A 264 -4.82 -19.65 18.03
N ASP A 265 -4.34 -18.54 17.49
CA ASP A 265 -3.72 -18.46 16.16
C ASP A 265 -2.30 -17.88 16.16
N GLY A 266 -1.81 -17.37 17.29
CA GLY A 266 -0.48 -16.81 17.45
C GLY A 266 -0.36 -15.35 17.01
N SER A 267 -1.47 -14.67 16.72
CA SER A 267 -1.47 -13.25 16.35
C SER A 267 -0.96 -12.39 17.50
N VAL A 268 -0.24 -11.30 17.20
CA VAL A 268 0.33 -10.37 18.19
C VAL A 268 -0.19 -8.95 17.97
N CYS A 269 -0.38 -8.19 19.06
CA CYS A 269 -0.63 -6.76 19.05
C CYS A 269 -0.02 -6.08 20.30
N ASN A 270 -0.10 -4.75 20.39
CA ASN A 270 0.40 -3.96 21.53
C ASN A 270 1.85 -4.30 21.91
N VAL A 271 2.74 -4.38 20.91
CA VAL A 271 4.18 -4.51 21.14
C VAL A 271 4.74 -3.11 21.34
N ALA A 272 5.10 -2.78 22.58
CA ALA A 272 5.54 -1.44 22.92
C ALA A 272 6.55 -1.48 24.07
N SER A 273 7.41 -0.47 24.11
CA SER A 273 8.29 -0.18 25.25
C SER A 273 8.09 1.27 25.68
N THR A 274 8.26 1.53 26.97
CA THR A 274 8.32 2.89 27.53
C THR A 274 9.68 3.56 27.34
N ARG A 275 10.62 2.91 26.64
CA ARG A 275 11.90 3.51 26.24
C ARG A 275 11.71 4.38 25.01
N ASP A 276 12.12 5.63 25.10
CA ASP A 276 12.00 6.59 24.00
C ASP A 276 12.77 6.12 22.76
N GLY A 277 12.14 6.23 21.60
CA GLY A 277 12.69 5.81 20.31
C GLY A 277 12.86 4.29 20.12
N ALA A 278 12.44 3.46 21.08
CA ALA A 278 12.53 2.01 20.93
C ALA A 278 11.39 1.46 20.05
N SER A 279 11.74 0.85 18.93
CA SER A 279 10.81 0.04 18.14
C SER A 279 10.67 -1.36 18.76
N GLY A 280 9.46 -1.76 19.10
CA GLY A 280 9.17 -3.12 19.56
C GLY A 280 9.08 -4.10 18.39
N ASP A 281 9.68 -5.29 18.53
CA ASP A 281 9.51 -6.41 17.60
C ASP A 281 9.11 -7.66 18.38
N ALA A 282 8.27 -8.51 17.78
CA ALA A 282 7.81 -9.76 18.38
C ALA A 282 7.64 -10.85 17.32
N GLN A 283 8.16 -12.03 17.61
CA GLN A 283 8.06 -13.23 16.81
C GLN A 283 7.25 -14.28 17.55
N VAL A 284 6.34 -14.95 16.85
CA VAL A 284 5.58 -16.08 17.41
C VAL A 284 5.75 -17.29 16.53
N ARG A 285 6.20 -18.39 17.12
CA ARG A 285 6.34 -19.69 16.47
C ARG A 285 5.30 -20.64 17.03
N ARG A 286 4.41 -21.13 16.15
CA ARG A 286 3.47 -22.20 16.50
C ARG A 286 4.23 -23.52 16.61
N LEU A 287 4.09 -24.17 17.75
CA LEU A 287 4.62 -25.49 18.05
C LEU A 287 3.49 -26.53 17.98
N ALA A 288 3.85 -27.80 18.16
CA ALA A 288 2.88 -28.89 18.21
C ALA A 288 1.82 -28.65 19.32
N ASN A 289 0.66 -29.31 19.18
CA ASN A 289 -0.41 -29.30 20.18
C ASN A 289 -0.85 -27.90 20.68
N ARG A 290 -0.81 -26.89 19.78
CA ARG A 290 -1.21 -25.49 20.03
C ARG A 290 -0.35 -24.76 21.06
N TRP A 291 0.90 -25.18 21.24
CA TRP A 291 1.89 -24.36 21.95
C TRP A 291 2.35 -23.21 21.05
N PHE A 292 2.67 -22.07 21.66
CA PHE A 292 3.20 -20.89 21.00
C PHE A 292 4.45 -20.43 21.73
N GLU A 293 5.58 -20.41 21.02
CA GLU A 293 6.78 -19.72 21.47
C GLU A 293 6.70 -18.26 21.04
N ILE A 294 6.81 -17.34 21.98
CA ILE A 294 6.63 -15.90 21.82
C ILE A 294 7.94 -15.25 22.24
N ALA A 295 8.66 -14.65 21.30
CA ALA A 295 9.88 -13.89 21.55
C ALA A 295 9.63 -12.42 21.23
N PHE A 296 9.95 -11.47 22.11
CA PHE A 296 9.84 -10.05 21.79
C PHE A 296 10.97 -9.21 22.39
N SER A 297 11.34 -8.16 21.66
CA SER A 297 12.30 -7.16 22.11
C SER A 297 11.72 -6.39 23.28
N ALA A 298 12.45 -6.36 24.40
CA ALA A 298 12.01 -5.74 25.64
C ALA A 298 13.03 -4.71 26.14
N PRO A 299 13.46 -3.73 25.30
CA PRO A 299 14.34 -2.69 25.78
C PRO A 299 13.60 -1.86 26.83
N LEU A 300 14.18 -1.68 28.01
CA LEU A 300 13.63 -0.82 29.05
C LEU A 300 14.46 0.46 29.16
N GLN A 301 13.91 1.48 29.84
CA GLN A 301 14.71 2.63 30.25
C GLN A 301 15.87 2.11 31.13
N PRO A 302 17.13 2.53 30.89
CA PRO A 302 18.28 2.03 31.64
C PRO A 302 18.10 2.17 33.15
N SER A 303 18.25 1.07 33.87
CA SER A 303 18.22 1.03 35.33
C SER A 303 18.94 -0.24 35.83
N ALA A 304 19.63 -0.12 36.97
CA ALA A 304 20.29 -1.24 37.64
C ALA A 304 19.28 -2.15 38.38
N GLU A 305 18.05 -1.69 38.57
CA GLU A 305 16.98 -2.46 39.22
C GLU A 305 16.60 -3.69 38.41
N SER A 306 16.26 -4.78 39.10
CA SER A 306 15.88 -6.03 38.46
C SER A 306 14.53 -5.94 37.75
N VAL A 307 14.29 -6.84 36.80
CA VAL A 307 13.02 -6.92 36.07
C VAL A 307 12.10 -8.00 36.65
N GLU A 308 10.82 -7.92 36.30
CA GLU A 308 9.82 -8.95 36.55
C GLU A 308 8.87 -9.09 35.35
N LEU A 309 8.34 -10.30 35.18
CA LEU A 309 7.48 -10.67 34.08
C LEU A 309 6.05 -10.84 34.57
N GLN A 310 5.09 -10.17 33.95
CA GLN A 310 3.67 -10.35 34.18
C GLN A 310 3.01 -11.01 32.97
N ILE A 311 2.19 -12.03 33.19
CA ILE A 311 1.32 -12.61 32.17
C ILE A 311 -0.11 -12.32 32.59
N ILE A 312 -0.78 -11.45 31.83
CA ILE A 312 -2.06 -10.83 32.17
C ILE A 312 -3.11 -11.31 31.16
N THR A 313 -4.28 -11.75 31.62
CA THR A 313 -5.39 -12.11 30.71
C THR A 313 -6.08 -10.85 30.17
N LEU A 314 -6.56 -10.91 28.92
CA LEU A 314 -7.26 -9.81 28.27
C LEU A 314 -8.68 -10.22 27.86
N PRO A 315 -9.64 -9.28 27.87
CA PRO A 315 -11.04 -9.59 27.51
C PRO A 315 -11.23 -9.69 26.00
N LYS A 316 -10.40 -9.00 25.24
CA LYS A 316 -10.34 -9.00 23.78
C LYS A 316 -8.91 -8.75 23.32
N PHE A 317 -8.61 -9.16 22.09
CA PHE A 317 -7.25 -9.15 21.53
C PHE A 317 -6.56 -7.78 21.66
N ASN A 318 -7.25 -6.67 21.34
CA ASN A 318 -6.69 -5.31 21.33
C ASN A 318 -7.06 -4.46 22.57
N ALA A 319 -7.36 -5.08 23.71
CA ALA A 319 -7.78 -4.34 24.89
C ALA A 319 -6.64 -3.47 25.47
N ASN A 320 -6.86 -2.17 25.63
CA ASN A 320 -5.87 -1.28 26.27
C ASN A 320 -5.76 -1.54 27.79
N SER A 321 -6.87 -1.91 28.42
CA SER A 321 -6.94 -2.28 29.84
C SER A 321 -7.31 -3.75 30.01
N SER A 322 -6.82 -4.35 31.10
CA SER A 322 -7.10 -5.74 31.48
C SER A 322 -8.34 -5.90 32.36
N LEU A 323 -9.10 -4.81 32.66
CA LEU A 323 -10.33 -4.74 33.50
C LEU A 323 -10.88 -6.13 33.90
N LYS A 324 -10.36 -6.71 34.98
CA LYS A 324 -10.70 -8.04 35.55
C LYS A 324 -11.22 -9.06 34.51
N ALA A 325 -10.48 -9.23 33.41
CA ALA A 325 -10.96 -9.93 32.23
C ALA A 325 -10.85 -11.47 32.25
N GLY A 326 -10.62 -12.06 33.42
CA GLY A 326 -10.49 -13.51 33.53
C GLY A 326 -11.85 -14.19 33.36
N VAL A 327 -11.88 -15.30 32.62
CA VAL A 327 -13.04 -16.20 32.62
C VAL A 327 -12.90 -17.16 33.82
N PRO A 328 -13.94 -17.32 34.65
CA PRO A 328 -13.95 -18.27 35.77
C PRO A 328 -13.45 -19.67 35.39
N GLY A 329 -12.49 -20.21 36.15
CA GLY A 329 -11.93 -21.55 35.92
C GLY A 329 -11.05 -21.71 34.67
N LYS A 330 -10.77 -20.63 33.93
CA LYS A 330 -9.89 -20.63 32.76
C LYS A 330 -8.54 -19.99 33.06
N GLY A 331 -7.56 -20.25 32.21
CA GLY A 331 -6.23 -19.68 32.33
C GLY A 331 -5.33 -20.07 31.16
N PHE A 332 -4.06 -20.30 31.44
CA PHE A 332 -3.05 -20.63 30.43
C PHE A 332 -1.98 -21.55 31.01
N LEU A 333 -1.20 -22.16 30.11
CA LEU A 333 -0.05 -22.96 30.47
C LEU A 333 1.25 -22.25 30.09
N ILE A 334 2.26 -22.39 30.93
CA ILE A 334 3.62 -21.87 30.73
C ILE A 334 4.57 -23.06 30.70
N ARG A 335 5.32 -23.20 29.62
CA ARG A 335 6.32 -24.27 29.48
C ARG A 335 7.74 -23.78 29.77
N SER A 336 8.08 -22.57 29.36
CA SER A 336 9.39 -21.98 29.63
C SER A 336 9.34 -20.46 29.51
N VAL A 337 10.29 -19.80 30.19
CA VAL A 337 10.59 -18.38 30.05
C VAL A 337 12.10 -18.22 30.03
N SER A 338 12.60 -17.44 29.06
CA SER A 338 14.02 -17.13 28.91
C SER A 338 14.22 -15.65 28.57
N LEU A 339 15.32 -15.08 29.02
CA LEU A 339 15.69 -13.67 28.83
C LEU A 339 17.01 -13.58 28.09
N ALA A 340 17.13 -12.68 27.13
CA ALA A 340 18.42 -12.34 26.52
C ALA A 340 18.96 -11.06 27.15
N THR A 341 20.24 -11.06 27.54
CA THR A 341 20.92 -9.93 28.18
C THR A 341 22.22 -9.56 27.47
N ALA A 342 22.61 -8.28 27.51
CA ALA A 342 23.95 -7.85 27.15
C ALA A 342 24.93 -8.08 28.32
N ASP A 343 26.19 -8.41 28.03
CA ASP A 343 27.25 -8.77 28.99
C ASP A 343 27.33 -7.85 30.24
N GLU A 344 26.66 -8.27 31.32
CA GLU A 344 26.98 -7.92 32.71
C GLU A 344 27.15 -9.23 33.51
N PRO A 345 28.04 -9.28 34.51
CA PRO A 345 28.26 -10.47 35.31
C PRO A 345 27.03 -10.73 36.19
N ILE A 346 26.25 -11.74 35.84
CA ILE A 346 25.17 -12.23 36.70
C ILE A 346 25.72 -13.30 37.63
N ALA A 347 25.85 -12.94 38.91
CA ALA A 347 26.04 -13.92 39.95
C ALA A 347 24.81 -14.85 39.99
N THR A 348 25.03 -16.14 39.76
CA THR A 348 24.10 -17.27 39.90
C THR A 348 23.10 -17.54 38.76
N ALA A 349 23.58 -18.06 37.63
CA ALA A 349 22.77 -18.93 36.77
C ALA A 349 23.67 -20.03 36.14
N LYS A 350 23.22 -21.28 36.17
CA LYS A 350 23.98 -22.43 35.66
C LYS A 350 24.14 -22.35 34.13
N GLU A 351 25.37 -22.12 33.65
CA GLU A 351 25.73 -22.12 32.24
C GLU A 351 25.84 -23.54 31.65
N LYS A 352 25.56 -23.69 30.34
CA LYS A 352 26.07 -24.80 29.53
C LYS A 352 26.61 -24.26 28.20
N PRO A 353 27.82 -24.68 27.76
CA PRO A 353 28.36 -24.31 26.46
C PRO A 353 27.66 -25.08 25.33
N ILE A 354 27.45 -24.44 24.18
CA ILE A 354 26.87 -25.07 22.99
C ILE A 354 27.99 -25.56 22.08
N VAL A 355 28.05 -26.89 21.88
CA VAL A 355 28.68 -27.52 20.72
C VAL A 355 27.67 -27.47 19.57
N ALA A 356 28.02 -26.82 18.46
CA ALA A 356 27.21 -26.75 17.26
C ALA A 356 27.06 -28.13 16.63
N LYS A 357 25.94 -28.82 16.89
CA LYS A 357 25.50 -29.94 16.07
C LYS A 357 24.69 -29.39 14.89
N GLN A 358 25.24 -29.58 13.69
CA GLN A 358 24.59 -29.33 12.41
C GLN A 358 23.17 -29.93 12.43
N ALA A 359 22.17 -29.06 12.43
CA ALA A 359 20.77 -29.45 12.33
C ALA A 359 20.47 -29.85 10.88
N ARG A 360 20.02 -31.09 10.73
CA ARG A 360 19.42 -31.62 9.49
C ARG A 360 18.34 -30.66 8.98
N ALA A 361 18.47 -30.28 7.73
CA ALA A 361 17.48 -29.51 7.00
C ALA A 361 16.17 -30.30 6.86
N THR A 362 15.14 -29.93 7.62
CA THR A 362 13.72 -30.11 7.25
C THR A 362 12.85 -29.23 8.14
N ALA A 363 11.90 -28.53 7.51
CA ALA A 363 10.95 -27.53 8.01
C ALA A 363 11.43 -26.07 7.90
N LYS A 364 10.94 -25.38 6.86
CA LYS A 364 11.06 -23.93 6.67
C LYS A 364 10.54 -23.21 7.93
N ALA A 365 11.43 -22.48 8.59
CA ALA A 365 11.05 -21.52 9.62
C ALA A 365 10.10 -20.49 9.01
N VAL A 366 8.84 -20.49 9.43
CA VAL A 366 7.90 -19.42 9.11
C VAL A 366 8.19 -18.28 10.06
N VAL A 367 8.91 -17.27 9.57
CA VAL A 367 9.06 -15.98 10.26
C VAL A 367 7.68 -15.33 10.29
N ALA A 368 7.06 -15.27 11.47
CA ALA A 368 5.78 -14.61 11.62
C ALA A 368 6.00 -13.09 11.49
N THR A 369 5.54 -12.51 10.39
CA THR A 369 5.63 -11.08 10.12
C THR A 369 4.70 -10.31 11.07
N THR A 370 5.18 -9.22 11.65
CA THR A 370 4.36 -8.32 12.49
C THR A 370 3.21 -7.74 11.68
N LYS A 371 2.13 -7.26 12.31
CA LYS A 371 1.05 -6.58 11.59
C LYS A 371 1.59 -5.43 10.73
N ALA A 372 2.53 -4.65 11.26
CA ALA A 372 3.17 -3.55 10.55
C ALA A 372 3.97 -4.06 9.33
N GLN A 373 4.72 -5.16 9.48
CA GLN A 373 5.42 -5.81 8.36
C GLN A 373 4.45 -6.36 7.31
N ARG A 374 3.37 -7.05 7.69
CA ARG A 374 2.34 -7.50 6.74
C ARG A 374 1.66 -6.35 6.03
N GLU A 375 1.41 -5.25 6.75
CA GLU A 375 0.83 -4.06 6.17
C GLU A 375 1.82 -3.37 5.20
N GLU A 376 3.10 -3.34 5.53
CA GLU A 376 4.17 -2.87 4.64
C GLU A 376 4.32 -3.79 3.42
N GLU A 377 4.41 -5.10 3.59
CA GLU A 377 4.45 -6.10 2.51
C GLU A 377 3.24 -5.95 1.58
N ARG A 378 2.04 -5.77 2.14
CA ARG A 378 0.83 -5.53 1.37
C ARG A 378 0.85 -4.18 0.65
N ARG A 379 1.41 -3.12 1.25
CA ARG A 379 1.63 -1.84 0.57
C ARG A 379 2.60 -1.98 -0.59
N GLN A 380 3.70 -2.71 -0.41
CA GLN A 380 4.68 -2.98 -1.46
C GLN A 380 4.09 -3.83 -2.59
N GLN A 381 3.28 -4.83 -2.26
CA GLN A 381 2.57 -5.64 -3.25
C GLN A 381 1.56 -4.80 -4.04
N ASN A 382 0.76 -3.97 -3.37
CA ASN A 382 -0.19 -3.07 -4.02
C ASN A 382 0.55 -2.05 -4.91
N ARG A 383 1.69 -1.52 -4.45
CA ARG A 383 2.53 -0.62 -5.24
C ARG A 383 3.06 -1.32 -6.48
N LYS A 384 3.58 -2.53 -6.34
CA LYS A 384 4.05 -3.32 -7.47
C LYS A 384 2.93 -3.52 -8.50
N ALA A 385 1.74 -3.94 -8.07
CA ALA A 385 0.59 -4.09 -8.96
C ALA A 385 0.18 -2.76 -9.63
N TYR A 386 0.21 -1.65 -8.90
CA TYR A 386 -0.07 -0.32 -9.43
C TYR A 386 0.91 0.09 -10.54
N LEU A 387 2.21 -0.11 -10.34
CA LEU A 387 3.23 0.18 -11.35
C LEU A 387 3.13 -0.75 -12.55
N GLU A 388 2.98 -2.07 -12.32
CA GLU A 388 2.87 -3.07 -13.38
C GLU A 388 1.61 -2.90 -14.24
N SER A 389 0.56 -2.28 -13.69
CA SER A 389 -0.67 -1.99 -14.44
C SER A 389 -0.55 -0.86 -15.47
N GLY A 390 0.55 -0.10 -15.45
CA GLY A 390 0.73 1.11 -16.27
C GLY A 390 -0.12 2.31 -15.82
N ALA A 391 -0.89 2.19 -14.73
CA ALA A 391 -1.71 3.30 -14.23
C ALA A 391 -0.85 4.50 -13.80
N TYR A 392 0.31 4.26 -13.19
CA TYR A 392 1.23 5.33 -12.83
C TYR A 392 1.83 6.02 -14.05
N ASP A 393 2.10 5.32 -15.16
CA ASP A 393 2.75 5.93 -16.33
C ASP A 393 1.90 7.07 -16.90
N ARG A 394 0.58 6.94 -16.85
CA ARG A 394 -0.36 7.99 -17.27
C ARG A 394 -0.34 9.18 -16.33
N ILE A 395 -0.31 8.94 -15.01
CA ILE A 395 -0.12 10.00 -14.01
C ILE A 395 1.25 10.69 -14.18
N ALA A 396 2.31 9.93 -14.40
CA ALA A 396 3.67 10.43 -14.61
C ALA A 396 3.74 11.35 -15.85
N ALA A 397 3.03 11.01 -16.92
CA ALA A 397 2.94 11.85 -18.12
C ALA A 397 2.30 13.23 -17.89
N LEU A 398 1.55 13.41 -16.79
CA LEU A 398 0.96 14.71 -16.42
C LEU A 398 1.93 15.59 -15.61
N ALA A 399 3.12 15.10 -15.27
CA ALA A 399 4.06 15.84 -14.41
C ALA A 399 4.40 17.21 -15.01
N GLY A 400 4.19 18.27 -14.21
CA GLY A 400 4.50 19.65 -14.63
C GLY A 400 3.56 20.26 -15.67
N LEU A 401 2.46 19.58 -16.06
CA LEU A 401 1.51 20.05 -17.09
C LEU A 401 0.95 21.47 -16.83
N HIS A 402 0.92 21.88 -15.58
CA HIS A 402 0.41 23.16 -15.10
C HIS A 402 1.46 23.99 -14.34
N ALA A 403 2.74 23.76 -14.63
CA ALA A 403 3.84 24.54 -14.07
C ALA A 403 3.63 26.05 -14.29
N GLY A 404 3.84 26.84 -13.24
CA GLY A 404 3.67 28.29 -13.25
C GLY A 404 2.21 28.78 -13.21
N ARG A 405 1.22 27.88 -13.28
CA ARG A 405 -0.18 28.22 -13.09
C ARG A 405 -0.60 28.06 -11.62
N ARG A 406 -1.68 28.76 -11.25
CA ARG A 406 -2.36 28.59 -9.97
C ARG A 406 -3.53 27.62 -10.09
N ALA A 407 -3.98 27.08 -8.97
CA ALA A 407 -5.19 26.27 -8.92
C ALA A 407 -6.07 26.56 -7.71
N PHE A 408 -7.35 26.26 -7.86
CA PHE A 408 -8.37 26.35 -6.83
C PHE A 408 -8.87 24.95 -6.49
N ILE A 409 -8.70 24.53 -5.25
CA ILE A 409 -9.22 23.25 -4.75
C ILE A 409 -10.50 23.53 -3.97
N ILE A 410 -11.60 22.96 -4.45
CA ILE A 410 -12.95 23.29 -4.01
C ILE A 410 -13.52 22.10 -3.20
N GLY A 411 -13.71 22.34 -1.91
CA GLY A 411 -14.41 21.45 -1.01
C GLY A 411 -15.93 21.53 -1.17
N ASN A 412 -16.65 20.67 -0.44
CA ASN A 412 -18.10 20.56 -0.50
C ASN A 412 -18.81 21.29 0.65
N GLY A 413 -18.12 22.18 1.38
CA GLY A 413 -18.68 22.88 2.52
C GLY A 413 -19.69 23.97 2.12
N PRO A 414 -20.63 24.32 3.02
CA PRO A 414 -21.74 25.23 2.72
C PRO A 414 -21.31 26.67 2.38
N SER A 415 -20.12 27.11 2.80
CA SER A 415 -19.60 28.44 2.52
C SER A 415 -19.59 28.81 1.02
N ILE A 416 -19.46 27.83 0.11
CA ILE A 416 -19.42 28.11 -1.33
C ILE A 416 -20.74 28.64 -1.88
N ASN A 417 -21.86 28.44 -1.17
CA ASN A 417 -23.15 29.04 -1.58
C ASN A 417 -23.13 30.57 -1.53
N GLY A 418 -22.20 31.17 -0.77
CA GLY A 418 -21.99 32.62 -0.73
C GLY A 418 -20.88 33.12 -1.67
N GLN A 419 -20.24 32.24 -2.44
CA GLN A 419 -19.09 32.59 -3.28
C GLN A 419 -19.41 32.27 -4.75
N ASP A 420 -19.28 33.26 -5.66
CA ASP A 420 -19.52 33.01 -7.08
C ASP A 420 -18.37 32.21 -7.71
N LEU A 421 -18.56 30.90 -7.79
CA LEU A 421 -17.56 29.98 -8.35
C LEU A 421 -17.43 30.06 -9.87
N THR A 422 -18.34 30.73 -10.60
CA THR A 422 -18.23 30.85 -12.06
C THR A 422 -17.09 31.74 -12.51
N LEU A 423 -16.55 32.56 -11.60
CA LEU A 423 -15.30 33.29 -11.79
C LEU A 423 -14.09 32.36 -11.98
N LEU A 424 -14.21 31.07 -11.70
CA LEU A 424 -13.16 30.06 -11.85
C LEU A 424 -13.18 29.33 -13.20
N GLN A 425 -14.09 29.66 -14.12
CA GLN A 425 -14.26 28.94 -15.39
C GLN A 425 -12.97 28.81 -16.24
N ASN A 426 -12.02 29.73 -16.08
CA ASN A 426 -10.74 29.76 -16.79
C ASN A 426 -9.54 29.38 -15.90
N GLU A 427 -9.80 29.01 -14.65
CA GLU A 427 -8.79 28.61 -13.67
C GLU A 427 -8.64 27.09 -13.64
N ILE A 428 -7.50 26.60 -13.16
CA ILE A 428 -7.36 25.17 -12.88
C ILE A 428 -8.10 24.89 -11.58
N THR A 429 -9.08 23.99 -11.65
CA THR A 429 -9.96 23.68 -10.53
C THR A 429 -9.93 22.19 -10.21
N PHE A 430 -9.90 21.88 -8.92
CA PHE A 430 -10.04 20.53 -8.40
C PHE A 430 -11.33 20.46 -7.59
N VAL A 431 -12.19 19.50 -7.90
CA VAL A 431 -13.44 19.26 -7.17
C VAL A 431 -13.49 17.83 -6.66
N THR A 432 -14.36 17.54 -5.69
CA THR A 432 -14.38 16.22 -5.05
C THR A 432 -15.76 15.61 -4.90
N ASN A 433 -15.83 14.28 -4.98
CA ASN A 433 -16.96 13.47 -4.55
C ASN A 433 -18.32 13.93 -5.11
N TRP A 434 -19.17 14.54 -4.29
CA TRP A 434 -20.55 14.96 -4.63
C TRP A 434 -20.65 16.39 -5.20
N PHE A 435 -19.54 16.99 -5.62
CA PHE A 435 -19.52 18.33 -6.22
C PHE A 435 -20.41 18.46 -7.48
N VAL A 436 -20.70 17.35 -8.19
CA VAL A 436 -21.73 17.25 -9.25
C VAL A 436 -23.09 17.87 -8.87
N ASN A 437 -23.37 18.03 -7.56
CA ASN A 437 -24.59 18.66 -7.10
C ASN A 437 -24.61 20.20 -7.23
N HIS A 438 -23.49 20.84 -7.61
CA HIS A 438 -23.42 22.29 -7.77
C HIS A 438 -24.31 22.76 -8.93
N PRO A 439 -25.23 23.72 -8.72
CA PRO A 439 -26.21 24.11 -9.74
C PRO A 439 -25.57 24.71 -10.99
N ARG A 440 -24.41 25.36 -10.82
CA ARG A 440 -23.63 25.97 -11.91
C ARG A 440 -22.42 25.10 -12.32
N PHE A 441 -22.48 23.77 -12.14
CA PHE A 441 -21.35 22.87 -12.43
C PHE A 441 -20.79 23.06 -13.84
N THR A 442 -21.66 23.13 -14.85
CA THR A 442 -21.27 23.28 -16.26
C THR A 442 -20.53 24.59 -16.52
N GLU A 443 -20.90 25.68 -15.83
CA GLU A 443 -20.25 26.99 -15.95
C GLU A 443 -18.89 27.01 -15.25
N ILE A 444 -18.78 26.35 -14.09
CA ILE A 444 -17.50 26.20 -13.38
C ILE A 444 -16.52 25.35 -14.20
N ASN A 445 -17.03 24.37 -14.94
CA ASN A 445 -16.28 23.46 -15.80
C ASN A 445 -14.99 22.91 -15.14
N PRO A 446 -15.11 22.10 -14.07
CA PRO A 446 -13.94 21.70 -13.28
C PRO A 446 -12.89 20.95 -14.09
N ALA A 447 -11.62 21.32 -13.95
CA ALA A 447 -10.52 20.68 -14.69
C ALA A 447 -10.26 19.24 -14.18
N TYR A 448 -10.20 19.07 -12.87
CA TYR A 448 -9.93 17.80 -12.22
C TYR A 448 -11.04 17.40 -11.25
N TYR A 449 -11.47 16.15 -11.33
CA TYR A 449 -12.47 15.58 -10.44
C TYR A 449 -11.87 14.44 -9.62
N CYS A 450 -11.54 14.70 -8.35
CA CYS A 450 -10.89 13.73 -7.47
C CYS A 450 -11.91 12.99 -6.60
N VAL A 451 -11.95 11.66 -6.74
CA VAL A 451 -12.91 10.78 -6.05
C VAL A 451 -12.14 9.77 -5.22
N SER A 452 -11.77 10.18 -4.00
CA SER A 452 -11.06 9.33 -3.03
C SER A 452 -12.00 8.49 -2.16
N SER A 453 -13.30 8.76 -2.18
CA SER A 453 -14.26 8.07 -1.33
C SER A 453 -14.69 6.72 -1.91
N HIS A 454 -14.25 5.65 -1.25
CA HIS A 454 -14.75 4.29 -1.44
C HIS A 454 -16.26 4.13 -1.33
N GLU A 455 -16.95 5.00 -0.59
CA GLU A 455 -18.41 4.92 -0.43
C GLU A 455 -19.15 5.17 -1.75
N MET A 456 -18.51 5.85 -2.71
CA MET A 456 -19.01 5.97 -4.08
C MET A 456 -19.10 4.63 -4.81
N PHE A 457 -18.39 3.61 -4.33
CA PHE A 457 -18.29 2.30 -4.95
C PHE A 457 -18.76 1.16 -4.03
N GLY A 458 -19.64 1.46 -3.05
CA GLY A 458 -20.15 0.48 -2.08
C GLY A 458 -19.21 0.16 -0.92
N GLY A 459 -18.08 0.85 -0.83
CA GLY A 459 -17.16 0.81 0.30
C GLY A 459 -15.99 -0.19 0.18
N TRP A 460 -15.01 -0.11 1.10
CA TRP A 460 -13.77 -0.90 1.06
C TRP A 460 -13.98 -2.40 1.31
N ASN A 461 -15.14 -2.78 1.82
CA ASN A 461 -15.44 -4.17 2.13
C ASN A 461 -16.39 -4.79 1.10
N SER A 462 -16.77 -4.04 0.04
CA SER A 462 -17.57 -4.61 -1.04
C SER A 462 -16.72 -5.62 -1.82
N PRO A 463 -17.14 -6.89 -1.94
CA PRO A 463 -16.44 -7.89 -2.74
C PRO A 463 -16.57 -7.63 -4.25
N ALA A 464 -17.63 -6.93 -4.66
CA ALA A 464 -17.87 -6.46 -6.01
C ALA A 464 -18.17 -4.96 -5.96
N PRO A 465 -17.15 -4.09 -6.11
CA PRO A 465 -17.36 -2.65 -6.15
C PRO A 465 -18.35 -2.28 -7.27
N SER A 466 -19.26 -1.36 -6.97
CA SER A 466 -20.21 -0.82 -7.95
C SER A 466 -20.47 0.65 -7.66
N ALA A 467 -20.44 1.48 -8.70
CA ALA A 467 -20.66 2.92 -8.54
C ALA A 467 -22.09 3.20 -8.04
N ASN A 468 -22.23 4.18 -7.15
CA ASN A 468 -23.53 4.70 -6.76
C ASN A 468 -24.27 5.24 -8.00
N PRO A 469 -25.51 4.80 -8.28
CA PRO A 469 -26.18 5.08 -9.53
C PRO A 469 -26.58 6.56 -9.69
N ASP A 470 -26.98 7.24 -8.62
CA ASP A 470 -27.39 8.65 -8.68
C ASP A 470 -26.18 9.54 -8.96
N TRP A 471 -25.10 9.29 -8.23
CA TRP A 471 -23.83 9.97 -8.44
C TRP A 471 -23.28 9.70 -9.84
N LEU A 472 -23.30 8.44 -10.28
CA LEU A 472 -22.77 8.07 -11.59
C LEU A 472 -23.56 8.76 -12.72
N LYS A 473 -24.89 8.76 -12.64
CA LYS A 473 -25.77 9.45 -13.59
C LYS A 473 -25.44 10.94 -13.68
N ALA A 474 -25.23 11.60 -12.55
CA ALA A 474 -24.86 13.02 -12.53
C ALA A 474 -23.44 13.24 -13.09
N MET A 475 -22.49 12.37 -12.74
CA MET A 475 -21.10 12.47 -13.19
C MET A 475 -20.97 12.29 -14.71
N THR A 476 -21.62 11.29 -15.30
CA THR A 476 -21.56 11.06 -16.75
C THR A 476 -22.29 12.14 -17.55
N ALA A 477 -23.33 12.75 -16.98
CA ALA A 477 -24.06 13.85 -17.61
C ALA A 477 -23.30 15.19 -17.56
N LEU A 478 -22.60 15.50 -16.46
CA LEU A 478 -22.05 16.83 -16.21
C LEU A 478 -20.52 16.90 -16.36
N ALA A 479 -19.79 15.87 -15.92
CA ALA A 479 -18.34 15.92 -15.76
C ALA A 479 -17.57 15.30 -16.94
N GLY A 480 -18.18 15.22 -18.14
CA GLY A 480 -17.52 14.66 -19.33
C GLY A 480 -16.21 15.39 -19.69
N ARG A 481 -16.10 16.68 -19.40
CA ARG A 481 -14.90 17.49 -19.69
C ARG A 481 -13.83 17.44 -18.59
N SER A 482 -14.18 16.97 -17.40
CA SER A 482 -13.23 16.88 -16.28
C SER A 482 -12.36 15.65 -16.43
N HIS A 483 -11.07 15.80 -16.14
CA HIS A 483 -10.17 14.66 -15.97
C HIS A 483 -10.39 14.05 -14.57
N LYS A 484 -10.77 12.77 -14.52
CA LYS A 484 -11.28 12.13 -13.30
C LYS A 484 -10.19 11.29 -12.63
N ILE A 485 -10.04 11.41 -11.32
CA ILE A 485 -9.01 10.70 -10.56
C ILE A 485 -9.67 9.82 -9.51
N PHE A 486 -9.42 8.52 -9.59
CA PHE A 486 -10.02 7.50 -8.71
C PHE A 486 -8.98 6.76 -7.87
N SER A 487 -9.43 6.04 -6.84
CA SER A 487 -8.56 5.07 -6.18
C SER A 487 -8.25 3.90 -7.11
N PHE A 488 -6.99 3.48 -7.16
CA PHE A 488 -6.53 2.35 -7.98
C PHE A 488 -7.32 1.06 -7.79
N ARG A 489 -7.79 0.76 -6.58
CA ARG A 489 -8.69 -0.37 -6.33
C ARG A 489 -9.92 -0.45 -7.24
N PHE A 490 -10.43 0.67 -7.73
CA PHE A 490 -11.63 0.70 -8.57
C PHE A 490 -11.29 0.69 -10.07
N LYS A 491 -10.00 0.62 -10.44
CA LYS A 491 -9.55 0.61 -11.82
C LYS A 491 -10.22 -0.50 -12.64
N ASP A 492 -10.10 -1.74 -12.20
CA ASP A 492 -10.63 -2.87 -12.97
C ASP A 492 -12.13 -2.76 -13.18
N TYR A 493 -12.88 -2.37 -12.14
CA TYR A 493 -14.33 -2.13 -12.27
C TYR A 493 -14.63 -1.02 -13.29
N ILE A 494 -13.94 0.12 -13.21
CA ILE A 494 -14.17 1.27 -14.09
C ILE A 494 -13.81 0.95 -15.54
N ASP A 495 -12.64 0.33 -15.76
CA ASP A 495 -12.12 -0.02 -17.08
C ASP A 495 -12.98 -1.10 -17.75
N ILE A 496 -13.30 -2.18 -17.04
CA ILE A 496 -14.11 -3.29 -17.58
C ILE A 496 -15.53 -2.83 -17.87
N SER A 497 -16.11 -2.03 -16.97
CA SER A 497 -17.47 -1.51 -17.14
C SER A 497 -17.55 -0.39 -18.19
N ARG A 498 -16.40 0.11 -18.68
CA ARG A 498 -16.29 1.19 -19.67
C ARG A 498 -17.14 2.41 -19.31
N ILE A 499 -17.15 2.75 -18.02
CA ILE A 499 -17.99 3.83 -17.47
C ILE A 499 -17.58 5.17 -18.07
N PHE A 500 -16.28 5.37 -18.26
CA PHE A 500 -15.70 6.56 -18.85
C PHE A 500 -14.90 6.19 -20.10
N PRO A 501 -14.86 7.06 -21.13
CA PRO A 501 -13.98 6.89 -22.27
C PRO A 501 -12.51 6.74 -21.88
N ALA A 502 -11.76 6.01 -22.70
CA ALA A 502 -10.32 5.82 -22.48
C ALA A 502 -9.59 7.18 -22.45
N GLY A 503 -8.77 7.39 -21.41
CA GLY A 503 -8.01 8.64 -21.23
C GLY A 503 -8.74 9.76 -20.48
N GLU A 504 -10.02 9.58 -20.14
CA GLU A 504 -10.74 10.56 -19.30
C GLU A 504 -10.54 10.36 -17.80
N CYS A 505 -9.96 9.23 -17.39
CA CYS A 505 -9.71 8.95 -16.00
C CYS A 505 -8.38 8.26 -15.72
N ASP A 506 -7.83 8.57 -14.54
CA ASP A 506 -6.61 8.01 -14.01
C ASP A 506 -6.76 7.64 -12.53
N TYR A 507 -5.73 6.96 -12.02
CA TYR A 507 -5.80 6.26 -10.75
C TYR A 507 -4.63 6.61 -9.85
N LEU A 508 -4.91 6.90 -8.59
CA LEU A 508 -3.91 7.04 -7.53
C LEU A 508 -4.01 5.85 -6.57
N LEU A 509 -2.85 5.37 -6.11
CA LEU A 509 -2.80 4.23 -5.20
C LEU A 509 -3.25 4.63 -3.79
N PHE A 510 -4.52 4.43 -3.46
CA PHE A 510 -5.08 4.79 -2.15
C PHE A 510 -5.83 3.64 -1.48
N ASP A 511 -5.12 2.55 -1.27
CA ASP A 511 -5.70 1.31 -0.76
C ASP A 511 -5.24 0.98 0.66
N ARG A 512 -6.05 0.20 1.37
CA ARG A 512 -5.63 -0.31 2.68
C ARG A 512 -4.42 -1.24 2.49
N PRO A 513 -3.43 -1.22 3.40
CA PRO A 513 -3.37 -0.44 4.63
C PRO A 513 -2.80 0.96 4.34
N LYS A 514 -3.39 1.97 4.99
CA LYS A 514 -3.07 3.37 4.76
C LYS A 514 -2.24 3.91 5.91
N GLN A 515 -1.33 4.83 5.62
CA GLN A 515 -0.72 5.66 6.64
C GLN A 515 -1.58 6.92 6.81
N LEU A 516 -1.65 7.42 8.04
CA LEU A 516 -2.34 8.67 8.36
C LEU A 516 -1.30 9.79 8.38
N VAL A 517 -1.60 10.93 7.76
CA VAL A 517 -0.67 12.07 7.65
C VAL A 517 -0.24 12.58 9.03
N ASP A 518 -1.19 12.72 9.96
CA ASP A 518 -0.93 13.17 11.34
C ASP A 518 -0.06 12.16 12.12
N ALA A 519 -0.36 10.86 12.01
CA ALA A 519 0.39 9.83 12.71
C ALA A 519 1.82 9.66 12.17
N ARG A 520 2.03 9.94 10.88
CA ARG A 520 3.35 9.89 10.22
C ARG A 520 4.17 11.15 10.49
N GLY A 521 3.52 12.30 10.71
CA GLY A 521 4.17 13.61 10.78
C GLY A 521 4.75 14.07 9.45
N ASP A 522 4.34 13.44 8.34
CA ASP A 522 4.75 13.77 6.97
C ASP A 522 3.63 13.37 5.99
N ILE A 523 3.64 13.94 4.79
CA ILE A 523 2.76 13.56 3.69
C ILE A 523 3.59 13.11 2.48
N ASN A 524 3.25 11.94 1.95
CA ASN A 524 3.86 11.42 0.74
C ASN A 524 3.39 12.21 -0.49
N LEU A 525 4.35 12.75 -1.23
CA LEU A 525 4.13 13.52 -2.46
C LEU A 525 4.57 12.79 -3.73
N ASP A 526 5.15 11.58 -3.60
CA ASP A 526 5.48 10.72 -4.73
C ASP A 526 4.25 9.91 -5.13
N LEU A 527 3.65 10.27 -6.28
CA LEU A 527 2.45 9.60 -6.79
C LEU A 527 2.69 8.17 -7.33
N SER A 528 3.96 7.71 -7.36
CA SER A 528 4.32 6.31 -7.62
C SER A 528 4.13 5.42 -6.39
N GLN A 529 3.91 6.02 -5.23
CA GLN A 529 3.79 5.36 -3.93
C GLN A 529 2.34 5.42 -3.43
N PRO A 530 1.98 4.61 -2.41
CA PRO A 530 0.67 4.74 -1.77
C PRO A 530 0.42 6.14 -1.20
N MET A 531 -0.78 6.68 -1.40
CA MET A 531 -1.23 7.96 -0.86
C MET A 531 -1.53 7.86 0.63
N ASP A 532 -1.13 8.90 1.37
CA ASP A 532 -1.41 9.04 2.80
C ASP A 532 -2.84 9.56 3.02
N ASP A 533 -3.52 9.01 4.03
CA ASP A 533 -4.89 9.40 4.39
C ASP A 533 -4.85 10.64 5.30
N GLY A 534 -5.23 11.80 4.74
CA GLY A 534 -5.40 13.05 5.47
C GLY A 534 -6.84 13.32 5.87
N TYR A 535 -7.69 12.29 6.01
CA TYR A 535 -9.12 12.36 6.33
C TYR A 535 -10.01 13.09 5.31
N THR A 536 -9.44 13.72 4.28
CA THR A 536 -10.15 14.48 3.26
C THR A 536 -9.56 14.20 1.87
N GLY A 537 -10.39 14.20 0.83
CA GLY A 537 -9.90 14.11 -0.55
C GLY A 537 -9.03 15.30 -0.98
N ILE A 538 -9.10 16.41 -0.25
CA ILE A 538 -8.26 17.60 -0.47
C ILE A 538 -6.82 17.27 -0.12
N ILE A 539 -6.57 16.78 1.10
CA ILE A 539 -5.23 16.39 1.54
C ILE A 539 -4.76 15.13 0.80
N THR A 540 -5.60 14.10 0.70
CA THR A 540 -5.19 12.81 0.15
C THR A 540 -4.90 12.85 -1.35
N PHE A 541 -5.74 13.52 -2.16
CA PHE A 541 -5.63 13.49 -3.64
C PHE A 541 -5.26 14.85 -4.23
N CYS A 542 -6.07 15.88 -3.94
CA CYS A 542 -6.02 17.13 -4.71
C CYS A 542 -4.67 17.85 -4.53
N LEU A 543 -4.19 17.94 -3.30
CA LEU A 543 -2.96 18.64 -2.96
C LEU A 543 -1.70 17.95 -3.53
N PRO A 544 -1.46 16.63 -3.32
CA PRO A 544 -0.36 15.91 -3.96
C PRO A 544 -0.42 15.96 -5.48
N LEU A 545 -1.60 15.81 -6.07
CA LEU A 545 -1.79 15.88 -7.51
C LEU A 545 -1.47 17.27 -8.07
N ALA A 546 -1.91 18.34 -7.41
CA ALA A 546 -1.60 19.71 -7.82
C ALA A 546 -0.08 19.95 -7.88
N LEU A 547 0.68 19.49 -6.86
CA LEU A 547 2.14 19.59 -6.87
C LEU A 547 2.77 18.79 -8.01
N HIS A 548 2.31 17.56 -8.25
CA HIS A 548 2.80 16.73 -9.35
C HIS A 548 2.56 17.38 -10.70
N LEU A 549 1.42 18.03 -10.88
CA LEU A 549 1.09 18.84 -12.06
C LEU A 549 1.93 20.14 -12.15
N GLY A 550 2.82 20.43 -11.19
CA GLY A 550 3.71 21.58 -11.19
C GLY A 550 3.12 22.86 -10.60
N ILE A 551 1.91 22.81 -10.04
CA ILE A 551 1.23 23.97 -9.45
C ILE A 551 1.87 24.30 -8.11
N ARG A 552 2.27 25.56 -7.92
CA ARG A 552 2.85 26.07 -6.67
C ARG A 552 1.99 27.09 -5.94
N GLU A 553 0.96 27.61 -6.60
CA GLU A 553 0.04 28.61 -6.05
C GLU A 553 -1.35 27.99 -5.91
N ILE A 554 -1.75 27.66 -4.69
CA ILE A 554 -2.95 26.85 -4.41
C ILE A 554 -3.91 27.63 -3.51
N TYR A 555 -5.18 27.69 -3.91
CA TYR A 555 -6.24 28.38 -3.17
C TYR A 555 -7.33 27.38 -2.77
N LEU A 556 -7.65 27.31 -1.48
CA LEU A 556 -8.69 26.44 -0.94
C LEU A 556 -10.01 27.20 -0.86
N VAL A 557 -11.10 26.62 -1.35
CA VAL A 557 -12.46 27.20 -1.30
C VAL A 557 -13.41 26.13 -0.78
N GLY A 558 -14.44 26.48 0.01
CA GLY A 558 -15.40 25.47 0.50
C GLY A 558 -14.86 24.45 1.50
N CYS A 559 -13.78 24.80 2.21
CA CYS A 559 -13.09 23.95 3.18
C CYS A 559 -13.50 24.31 4.61
N ASP A 560 -14.80 24.23 4.91
CA ASP A 560 -15.40 24.75 6.16
C ASP A 560 -14.92 24.02 7.43
N CYS A 561 -14.58 22.73 7.32
CA CYS A 561 -13.99 21.93 8.40
C CYS A 561 -14.85 21.73 9.65
N ASP A 562 -16.18 21.66 9.52
CA ASP A 562 -17.10 21.45 10.65
C ASP A 562 -18.27 20.48 10.41
N TYR A 563 -18.69 20.25 9.15
CA TYR A 563 -19.87 19.45 8.78
C TYR A 563 -21.19 19.86 9.47
N GLY A 564 -21.23 21.02 10.14
CA GLY A 564 -22.38 21.48 10.94
C GLY A 564 -22.90 20.45 11.95
N LEU A 565 -22.02 19.69 12.60
CA LEU A 565 -22.37 18.60 13.51
C LEU A 565 -23.13 19.11 14.76
N ALA A 566 -24.45 18.94 14.76
CA ALA A 566 -25.31 19.33 15.90
C ALA A 566 -25.64 18.13 16.82
N THR A 567 -26.20 17.06 16.24
CA THR A 567 -26.57 15.82 16.94
C THR A 567 -26.23 14.61 16.07
N PRO A 568 -26.19 13.38 16.63
CA PRO A 568 -25.93 12.16 15.85
C PRO A 568 -26.87 11.94 14.65
N ASP A 569 -28.13 12.35 14.80
CA ASP A 569 -29.18 12.16 13.79
C ASP A 569 -29.37 13.39 12.87
N ALA A 570 -28.75 14.53 13.21
CA ALA A 570 -28.83 15.72 12.36
C ALA A 570 -28.11 15.49 11.02
N PRO A 571 -28.68 15.98 9.90
CA PRO A 571 -28.03 15.89 8.61
C PRO A 571 -26.72 16.68 8.63
N LYS A 572 -25.68 16.10 8.03
CA LYS A 572 -24.39 16.76 7.86
C LYS A 572 -24.54 17.90 6.87
N LYS A 573 -23.88 19.02 7.11
CA LYS A 573 -23.95 20.19 6.25
C LYS A 573 -22.95 20.10 5.10
N TYR A 574 -23.48 20.29 3.90
CA TYR A 574 -22.76 20.51 2.65
C TYR A 574 -23.39 21.72 1.94
N PHE A 575 -22.83 22.14 0.81
CA PHE A 575 -23.45 23.19 -0.01
C PHE A 575 -24.80 22.79 -0.63
N TYR A 576 -25.08 21.49 -0.72
CA TYR A 576 -26.32 20.93 -1.25
C TYR A 576 -27.13 20.25 -0.15
N ASP A 577 -28.42 20.03 -0.42
CA ASP A 577 -29.32 19.29 0.46
C ASP A 577 -28.82 17.86 0.70
N TYR A 578 -28.70 17.46 1.97
CA TYR A 578 -28.17 16.16 2.37
C TYR A 578 -28.94 14.96 1.80
N SER A 579 -30.22 15.11 1.43
CA SER A 579 -31.01 14.08 0.74
C SER A 579 -30.39 13.64 -0.60
N ARG A 580 -29.59 14.50 -1.24
CA ARG A 580 -28.85 14.17 -2.47
C ARG A 580 -27.57 13.36 -2.20
N HIS A 581 -27.22 13.14 -0.94
CA HIS A 581 -26.05 12.36 -0.54
C HIS A 581 -26.42 10.88 -0.37
N THR A 582 -26.59 10.16 -1.48
CA THR A 582 -27.13 8.79 -1.46
C THR A 582 -26.09 7.69 -1.18
N THR A 583 -24.93 8.07 -0.66
CA THR A 583 -23.89 7.17 -0.16
C THR A 583 -23.84 7.16 1.37
N SER A 584 -23.29 6.10 1.96
CA SER A 584 -22.90 6.11 3.36
C SER A 584 -21.93 7.25 3.66
N THR A 585 -22.02 7.80 4.87
CA THR A 585 -21.12 8.85 5.35
C THR A 585 -20.42 8.41 6.63
N THR A 586 -19.28 9.04 6.91
CA THR A 586 -18.55 8.85 8.16
C THR A 586 -19.48 9.09 9.36
N LYS A 587 -19.41 8.20 10.35
CA LYS A 587 -20.25 8.26 11.56
C LYS A 587 -20.02 9.55 12.34
N TYR A 588 -21.06 10.02 13.02
CA TYR A 588 -21.05 11.25 13.82
C TYR A 588 -19.87 11.31 14.80
N ASP A 589 -19.68 10.29 15.65
CA ASP A 589 -18.59 10.29 16.65
C ASP A 589 -17.20 10.35 16.02
N SER A 590 -17.04 9.73 14.83
CA SER A 590 -15.78 9.78 14.10
C SER A 590 -15.52 11.18 13.56
N LEU A 591 -16.52 11.84 12.96
CA LEU A 591 -16.39 13.22 12.50
C LEU A 591 -16.18 14.18 13.68
N LYS A 592 -16.95 14.05 14.76
CA LYS A 592 -16.81 14.87 15.96
C LYS A 592 -15.40 14.80 16.54
N ARG A 593 -14.80 13.60 16.59
CA ARG A 593 -13.41 13.41 17.03
C ARG A 593 -12.40 13.95 16.02
N ILE A 594 -12.56 13.64 14.73
CA ILE A 594 -11.60 14.04 13.68
C ILE A 594 -11.53 15.56 13.57
N TRP A 595 -12.67 16.23 13.66
CA TRP A 595 -12.84 17.67 13.48
C TRP A 595 -13.00 18.43 14.81
N ALA A 596 -12.64 17.85 15.95
CA ALA A 596 -12.54 18.62 17.20
C ALA A 596 -11.44 19.70 17.08
N ASP A 597 -11.40 20.69 17.99
CA ASP A 597 -10.37 21.74 17.95
C ASP A 597 -8.94 21.17 18.05
N ASP A 598 -8.77 20.08 18.82
CA ASP A 598 -7.56 19.28 18.93
C ASP A 598 -7.56 18.04 18.02
N GLY A 599 -8.48 18.00 17.06
CA GLY A 599 -8.69 16.88 16.17
C GLY A 599 -7.52 16.65 15.21
N PRO A 600 -7.26 15.38 14.82
CA PRO A 600 -6.13 15.01 13.97
C PRO A 600 -6.14 15.66 12.58
N ILE A 601 -7.28 16.15 12.09
CA ILE A 601 -7.34 16.83 10.79
C ILE A 601 -6.55 18.14 10.77
N PHE A 602 -6.58 18.92 11.84
CA PHE A 602 -5.85 20.19 11.89
C PHE A 602 -4.34 19.94 12.02
N GLN A 603 -3.94 18.87 12.71
CA GLN A 603 -2.56 18.38 12.70
C GLN A 603 -2.12 17.93 11.30
N ALA A 604 -2.97 17.19 10.57
CA ALA A 604 -2.68 16.80 9.19
C ALA A 604 -2.53 18.02 8.26
N TYR A 605 -3.38 19.05 8.40
CA TYR A 605 -3.22 20.29 7.66
C TYR A 605 -1.93 21.03 8.03
N GLN A 606 -1.50 21.00 9.30
CA GLN A 606 -0.23 21.59 9.73
C GLN A 606 0.97 20.91 9.07
N VAL A 607 0.99 19.57 9.08
CA VAL A 607 2.00 18.76 8.37
C VAL A 607 2.02 19.11 6.88
N VAL A 608 0.86 19.26 6.26
CA VAL A 608 0.73 19.69 4.86
C VAL A 608 1.32 21.08 4.64
N ALA A 609 0.99 22.06 5.51
CA ALA A 609 1.48 23.43 5.38
C ALA A 609 3.01 23.48 5.40
N GLU A 610 3.62 22.79 6.35
CA GLU A 610 5.08 22.69 6.49
C GLU A 610 5.71 21.98 5.29
N ARG A 611 5.15 20.83 4.90
CA ARG A 611 5.69 20.04 3.80
C ARG A 611 5.59 20.77 2.46
N PHE A 612 4.47 21.43 2.19
CA PHE A 612 4.26 22.19 0.95
C PHE A 612 5.13 23.44 0.89
N ALA A 613 5.26 24.17 2.00
CA ALA A 613 6.17 25.30 2.09
C ALA A 613 7.62 24.89 1.80
N ALA A 614 8.07 23.74 2.31
CA ALA A 614 9.40 23.19 2.02
C ALA A 614 9.61 22.84 0.54
N THR A 615 8.55 22.64 -0.24
CA THR A 615 8.66 22.48 -1.70
C THR A 615 8.69 23.81 -2.46
N GLY A 616 8.43 24.94 -1.79
CA GLY A 616 8.22 26.25 -2.42
C GLY A 616 6.79 26.48 -2.93
N ALA A 617 5.82 25.66 -2.48
CA ALA A 617 4.41 25.86 -2.78
C ALA A 617 3.72 26.68 -1.68
N ARG A 618 2.75 27.49 -2.08
CA ARG A 618 1.95 28.35 -1.22
C ARG A 618 0.50 27.90 -1.27
N ILE A 619 -0.08 27.67 -0.09
CA ILE A 619 -1.50 27.35 0.08
C ILE A 619 -2.17 28.53 0.80
N VAL A 620 -3.30 28.98 0.27
CA VAL A 620 -4.09 30.09 0.81
C VAL A 620 -5.52 29.63 1.02
N ASN A 621 -6.10 29.93 2.18
CA ASN A 621 -7.51 29.68 2.45
C ASN A 621 -8.39 30.84 1.96
N CYS A 622 -9.21 30.58 0.94
CA CYS A 622 -10.23 31.47 0.39
C CYS A 622 -11.67 31.04 0.73
N THR A 623 -11.84 30.06 1.61
CA THR A 623 -13.16 29.66 2.14
C THR A 623 -13.81 30.82 2.87
N ALA A 624 -15.09 31.11 2.63
CA ALA A 624 -15.83 32.11 3.40
C ALA A 624 -16.16 31.58 4.81
N GLY A 625 -15.37 31.97 5.81
CA GLY A 625 -15.50 31.47 7.20
C GLY A 625 -14.89 30.08 7.38
N GLY A 626 -15.59 29.21 8.12
CA GLY A 626 -15.13 27.88 8.50
C GLY A 626 -14.07 27.90 9.61
N ARG A 627 -13.49 26.73 9.88
CA ARG A 627 -12.51 26.51 10.97
C ARG A 627 -11.08 26.26 10.49
N LEU A 628 -10.82 26.34 9.19
CA LEU A 628 -9.49 26.10 8.63
C LEU A 628 -8.60 27.34 8.77
N GLU A 629 -7.87 27.47 9.88
CA GLU A 629 -6.97 28.62 10.12
C GLU A 629 -5.48 28.28 9.97
N VAL A 630 -5.14 27.06 9.57
CA VAL A 630 -3.74 26.63 9.37
C VAL A 630 -3.05 27.40 8.25
N PHE A 631 -3.79 27.79 7.21
CA PHE A 631 -3.26 28.49 6.05
C PHE A 631 -3.59 29.98 6.10
N PRO A 632 -2.74 30.88 5.55
CA PRO A 632 -3.06 32.29 5.40
C PRO A 632 -4.39 32.49 4.69
N ARG A 633 -5.22 33.37 5.23
CA ARG A 633 -6.57 33.64 4.70
C ARG A 633 -6.58 34.81 3.73
N ALA A 634 -7.32 34.69 2.64
CA ALA A 634 -7.53 35.77 1.68
C ALA A 634 -8.99 35.79 1.21
N ARG A 635 -9.55 36.98 0.99
CA ARG A 635 -10.88 37.12 0.37
C ARG A 635 -10.86 36.55 -1.05
N TYR A 636 -11.77 35.61 -1.30
CA TYR A 636 -11.94 34.96 -2.60
C TYR A 636 -12.10 35.97 -3.74
N GLU A 637 -13.03 36.92 -3.61
CA GLU A 637 -13.31 37.90 -4.68
C GLU A 637 -12.09 38.74 -5.03
N THR A 638 -11.23 39.05 -4.04
CA THR A 638 -9.98 39.78 -4.26
C THR A 638 -8.96 38.93 -5.02
N VAL A 639 -8.90 37.63 -4.75
CA VAL A 639 -7.95 36.70 -5.40
C VAL A 639 -8.34 36.44 -6.86
N VAL A 640 -9.64 36.24 -7.14
CA VAL A 640 -10.12 36.02 -8.51
C VAL A 640 -10.22 37.33 -9.30
N GLY A 641 -10.61 38.43 -8.65
CA GLY A 641 -10.77 39.75 -9.27
C GLY A 641 -9.47 40.41 -9.75
N ARG A 642 -8.32 40.06 -9.18
CA ARG A 642 -7.00 40.55 -9.68
C ARG A 642 -6.71 40.15 -11.14
N ASN A 643 -7.34 39.09 -11.64
CA ASN A 643 -7.20 38.66 -13.03
C ASN A 643 -8.16 39.39 -13.99
N ALA A 644 -9.27 39.97 -13.50
CA ALA A 644 -10.21 40.71 -14.36
C ALA A 644 -9.69 42.09 -14.80
N ILE A 645 -8.59 42.57 -14.17
CA ILE A 645 -7.93 43.84 -14.51
C ILE A 645 -6.64 43.60 -15.33
N ALA A 646 -6.10 42.37 -15.32
CA ALA A 646 -4.85 42.00 -15.97
C ALA A 646 -5.03 41.18 -17.27
N ALA A 647 -6.25 40.72 -17.56
CA ALA A 647 -6.69 40.19 -18.85
C ALA A 647 -7.50 41.28 -19.56
#